data_AF-A0A7C5L305-F1
#
_entry.id   AF-A0A7C5L305-F1
#
_cell.length_a   1.000
_cell.length_b   1.000
_cell.length_c   1.000
_cell.angle_alpha   90.00
_cell.angle_beta   90.00
_cell.angle_gamma   90.00
#
_symmetry.space_group_name_H-M   'P 1'
#
loop_
_entity.id
_entity.type
_entity.pdbx_description
1 polymer ?
#
loop_
_entity_poly.entity_id
_entity_poly.type
_entity_poly.pdbx_seq_one_letter_code
_entity_poly.pdbx_strand_id
1 'polypeptide(L)'
;MNTAFQLLLLSILSLTASAPSQQPSPKESLSCGFDDIMQRMDEAGRQKLERYEEAWQHLAKAKENSGYKAAPPPYTLPVVVHVIHQGGAEDIPDAQVMQAIQDLNDAFANTGYYDPATGVSVPIEFCLAVQDPNGNLTSGINHLSSPLTDVNMDTEDLMLKDLIRWDPYSYINIWVVREICSSSLGCGVAGYAYFPSAHGGLNDGLVVEANYMGSSQANSSVLIHEMGHYLGLYHTFQGGCTNDDCMIDGDKICDTPPDNTTTPVPCGTDVNSCSTDTDSGFATDQNDLYIDYMDYSNLSCYSAFTQGQSDRMVFTVEGIRSSLLDSKGCQTPCMSPLTADFTPAADQNVAVGTMLNFSYTGSGATTFNWAVNGVSFGLSANATYTFSAEGSYTIELTVGNSDPNCVESMSIQVVVSCPVIADFEAGSTNVPAGTVVYFTNYSQNATTYSWLLDGSPVSTALNFDYTFPADGTYDVQLIASDGSCSDTSAVQVITVADGGIAGTGLPVWPMVEFYSSYTHAINWLEQPPQPELIVADPASSTNGGATGAAFSPCGGLEFFVAHTGTGDPNNLFIYAPDGTELLSNSTPNGPGLNAVKSGQEIEVVRVPGYIDEWYIIYDEWSSDATAPSGNAAYNANRVAYSRLRYQNGVLTVLEKDVLLTGPGGVAFTYNDGKAVSRTAGGDPSAHYLYLTRRALNQTSLSLDRFRIESTGIYWDANTGTVPAAYYGLTHAGSPIELSPDESTIAVVNRNQSGNAEDVFLFDAAAFNNSAVQVVTGGNLVLVADGTANDVSSVLPFSGTISSIAANGSLPLQFLSNFDRKLTRLEFSPNGRFLYLVGSGYASSGFTNLTYLAQIDLEASPLEVRLQ
;
A
#
# COMPACT_ATOMS: atom_id res chain seq x y z
N MET A 1 -64.60 59.22 58.73
CA MET A 1 -63.91 58.80 59.97
C MET A 1 -62.76 57.89 59.58
N ASN A 2 -61.54 58.31 59.95
CA ASN A 2 -60.39 57.50 60.37
C ASN A 2 -59.82 56.45 59.38
N THR A 3 -58.69 56.76 58.72
CA THR A 3 -57.27 56.59 59.16
C THR A 3 -56.72 55.16 58.97
N ALA A 4 -55.74 55.05 58.06
CA ALA A 4 -54.52 54.24 58.01
C ALA A 4 -54.41 52.92 58.83
N PHE A 5 -53.92 51.83 58.24
CA PHE A 5 -52.50 51.46 58.05
C PHE A 5 -52.34 49.99 57.52
N GLN A 6 -51.17 49.71 56.94
CA GLN A 6 -50.43 48.42 56.84
C GLN A 6 -50.61 47.43 55.65
N LEU A 7 -49.45 47.25 54.99
CA LEU A 7 -48.77 46.05 54.50
C LEU A 7 -49.38 45.08 53.45
N LEU A 8 -48.67 45.09 52.32
CA LEU A 8 -48.02 43.98 51.61
C LEU A 8 -48.83 42.97 50.76
N LEU A 9 -48.39 42.90 49.50
CA LEU A 9 -48.46 41.82 48.50
C LEU A 9 -49.84 41.47 47.88
N LEU A 10 -50.05 41.83 46.60
CA LEU A 10 -50.25 40.91 45.44
C LEU A 10 -50.77 41.65 44.18
N SER A 11 -50.54 41.01 43.01
CA SER A 11 -51.25 41.13 41.71
C SER A 11 -51.15 42.47 40.96
N ILE A 12 -50.47 42.57 39.80
CA ILE A 12 -50.78 42.07 38.43
C ILE A 12 -52.05 42.69 37.80
N LEU A 13 -51.85 43.20 36.57
CA LEU A 13 -52.77 43.68 35.52
C LEU A 13 -53.10 45.19 35.46
N SER A 14 -52.51 45.87 34.48
CA SER A 14 -53.22 46.82 33.62
C SER A 14 -52.58 46.94 32.23
N LEU A 15 -53.43 46.70 31.21
CA LEU A 15 -53.48 47.19 29.82
C LEU A 15 -52.33 48.05 29.27
N THR A 16 -52.00 47.86 27.98
CA THR A 16 -52.24 48.92 26.97
C THR A 16 -52.23 48.40 25.52
N ALA A 17 -53.16 49.01 24.76
CA ALA A 17 -53.35 49.18 23.32
C ALA A 17 -52.37 48.57 22.30
N SER A 18 -52.98 47.97 21.27
CA SER A 18 -52.42 47.56 20.00
C SER A 18 -51.91 48.72 19.14
N ALA A 19 -50.69 48.55 18.61
CA ALA A 19 -50.11 49.36 17.52
C ALA A 19 -50.24 48.59 16.18
N PRO A 20 -50.30 49.29 15.03
CA PRO A 20 -50.63 48.68 13.75
C PRO A 20 -49.50 47.79 13.21
N SER A 21 -49.87 46.73 12.50
CA SER A 21 -48.98 45.84 11.76
C SER A 21 -48.08 46.64 10.81
N GLN A 22 -46.79 46.72 11.11
CA GLN A 22 -45.79 47.06 10.12
C GLN A 22 -45.71 45.88 9.14
N GLN A 23 -45.96 46.14 7.86
CA GLN A 23 -45.52 45.22 6.81
C GLN A 23 -44.00 45.07 6.94
N PRO A 24 -43.44 43.84 6.85
CA PRO A 24 -42.00 43.67 6.76
C PRO A 24 -41.49 44.42 5.53
N SER A 25 -40.44 45.21 5.71
CA SER A 25 -39.63 45.74 4.62
C SER A 25 -39.00 44.60 3.81
N PRO A 26 -38.63 44.82 2.53
CA PRO A 26 -37.95 43.80 1.73
C PRO A 26 -36.67 43.34 2.46
N LYS A 27 -36.52 42.02 2.67
CA LYS A 27 -35.32 41.39 3.23
C LYS A 27 -34.25 41.41 2.12
N GLU A 28 -33.37 42.42 2.09
CA GLU A 28 -32.31 42.58 1.07
C GLU A 28 -30.94 42.00 1.49
N SER A 29 -30.81 41.36 2.66
CA SER A 29 -29.59 40.65 3.06
C SER A 29 -29.84 39.15 3.16
N LEU A 30 -29.33 38.39 2.20
CA LEU A 30 -29.27 36.93 2.25
C LEU A 30 -28.33 36.52 3.40
N SER A 31 -28.75 35.58 4.24
CA SER A 31 -27.93 35.03 5.32
C SER A 31 -28.06 33.50 5.28
N CYS A 32 -26.94 32.79 5.17
CA CYS A 32 -26.85 31.35 5.35
C CYS A 32 -26.42 31.03 6.79
N GLY A 33 -27.00 29.97 7.37
CA GLY A 33 -26.69 29.49 8.72
C GLY A 33 -25.53 28.50 8.80
N PHE A 34 -24.85 28.19 7.70
CA PHE A 34 -23.80 27.19 7.61
C PHE A 34 -22.65 27.42 8.60
N ASP A 35 -22.11 28.64 8.68
CA ASP A 35 -20.96 28.94 9.54
C ASP A 35 -21.30 28.77 11.03
N ASP A 36 -22.53 29.13 11.44
CA ASP A 36 -23.04 28.92 12.80
C ASP A 36 -23.11 27.43 13.14
N ILE A 37 -23.48 26.57 12.19
CA ILE A 37 -23.48 25.11 12.36
C ILE A 37 -22.06 24.57 12.50
N MET A 38 -21.15 25.02 11.65
CA MET A 38 -19.75 24.61 11.69
C MET A 38 -19.09 24.98 13.03
N GLN A 39 -19.38 26.16 13.56
CA GLN A 39 -18.87 26.60 14.87
C GLN A 39 -19.41 25.77 16.05
N ARG A 40 -20.61 25.20 15.92
CA ARG A 40 -21.25 24.37 16.96
C ARG A 40 -20.96 22.88 16.83
N MET A 41 -20.17 22.47 15.83
CA MET A 41 -19.84 21.08 15.60
C MET A 41 -19.14 20.46 16.81
N ASP A 42 -19.64 19.30 17.23
CA ASP A 42 -19.03 18.55 18.32
C ASP A 42 -17.65 17.99 17.95
N GLU A 43 -16.94 17.47 18.94
CA GLU A 43 -15.58 16.97 18.77
C GLU A 43 -15.52 15.79 17.76
N ALA A 44 -16.52 14.92 17.76
CA ALA A 44 -16.56 13.77 16.86
C ALA A 44 -16.77 14.19 15.40
N GLY A 45 -17.65 15.16 15.17
CA GLY A 45 -17.86 15.79 13.87
C GLY A 45 -16.59 16.49 13.38
N ARG A 46 -15.90 17.24 14.26
CA ARG A 46 -14.64 17.93 13.92
C ARG A 46 -13.54 16.95 13.50
N GLN A 47 -13.37 15.83 14.21
CA GLN A 47 -12.42 14.79 13.81
C GLN A 47 -12.79 14.12 12.48
N LYS A 48 -14.08 13.95 12.19
CA LYS A 48 -14.53 13.40 10.90
C LYS A 48 -14.31 14.41 9.76
N LEU A 49 -14.48 15.70 10.04
CA LEU A 49 -14.16 16.78 9.12
C LEU A 49 -12.66 16.85 8.82
N GLU A 50 -11.79 16.79 9.84
CA GLU A 50 -10.34 16.80 9.65
C GLU A 50 -9.87 15.69 8.72
N ARG A 51 -10.34 14.45 8.93
CA ARG A 51 -10.02 13.32 8.04
C ARG A 51 -10.54 13.52 6.61
N TYR A 52 -11.72 14.11 6.46
CA TYR A 52 -12.29 14.43 5.16
C TYR A 52 -11.42 15.46 4.42
N GLU A 53 -10.96 16.51 5.11
CA GLU A 53 -10.07 17.52 4.53
C GLU A 53 -8.69 16.98 4.18
N GLU A 54 -8.09 16.15 5.05
CA GLU A 54 -6.81 15.48 4.76
C GLU A 54 -6.92 14.60 3.49
N ALA A 55 -8.00 13.83 3.38
CA ALA A 55 -8.25 12.99 2.21
C ALA A 55 -8.44 13.80 0.92
N TRP A 56 -9.17 14.92 0.99
CA TRP A 56 -9.31 15.85 -0.14
C TRP A 56 -7.95 16.40 -0.59
N GLN A 57 -7.13 16.87 0.35
CA GLN A 57 -5.81 17.44 0.07
C GLN A 57 -4.88 16.43 -0.61
N HIS A 58 -4.89 15.17 -0.16
CA HIS A 58 -4.11 14.11 -0.78
C HIS A 58 -4.56 13.83 -2.22
N LEU A 59 -5.87 13.76 -2.47
CA LEU A 59 -6.40 13.50 -3.80
C LEU A 59 -6.14 14.68 -4.76
N ALA A 60 -6.40 15.92 -4.32
CA ALA A 60 -6.19 17.12 -5.13
C ALA A 60 -4.72 17.25 -5.56
N LYS A 61 -3.77 17.06 -4.63
CA LYS A 61 -2.33 17.03 -4.93
C LYS A 61 -1.93 15.86 -5.85
N ALA A 62 -2.58 14.70 -5.74
CA ALA A 62 -2.32 13.56 -6.63
C ALA A 62 -2.85 13.81 -8.06
N LYS A 63 -4.02 14.47 -8.22
CA LYS A 63 -4.57 14.86 -9.52
C LYS A 63 -3.68 15.87 -10.25
N GLU A 64 -3.16 16.88 -9.55
CA GLU A 64 -2.21 17.84 -10.11
C GLU A 64 -0.93 17.16 -10.64
N ASN A 65 -0.41 16.17 -9.90
CA ASN A 65 0.85 15.49 -10.25
C ASN A 65 0.70 14.42 -11.36
N SER A 66 -0.49 13.83 -11.54
CA SER A 66 -0.70 12.68 -12.43
C SER A 66 -1.19 13.04 -13.83
N GLY A 67 -1.67 14.27 -14.06
CA GLY A 67 -2.20 14.71 -15.36
C GLY A 67 -3.38 13.88 -15.89
N TYR A 68 -4.01 13.06 -15.05
CA TYR A 68 -5.05 12.11 -15.43
C TYR A 68 -6.40 12.84 -15.56
N LYS A 69 -6.95 12.88 -16.78
CA LYS A 69 -8.19 13.60 -17.13
C LYS A 69 -9.32 12.65 -17.55
N ALA A 70 -9.60 11.61 -16.78
CA ALA A 70 -10.85 10.87 -16.99
C ALA A 70 -11.99 11.69 -16.38
N ALA A 71 -12.94 12.11 -17.21
CA ALA A 71 -14.17 12.72 -16.70
C ALA A 71 -14.93 11.67 -15.87
N PRO A 72 -15.38 12.00 -14.65
CA PRO A 72 -16.18 11.08 -13.84
C PRO A 72 -17.51 10.77 -14.55
N PRO A 73 -18.13 9.60 -14.29
CA PRO A 73 -19.47 9.31 -14.77
C PRO A 73 -20.49 10.28 -14.15
N PRO A 74 -21.67 10.48 -14.78
CA PRO A 74 -22.75 11.22 -14.14
C PRO A 74 -23.30 10.43 -12.95
N TYR A 75 -23.46 11.10 -11.80
CA TYR A 75 -24.08 10.53 -10.60
C TYR A 75 -25.53 11.02 -10.48
N THR A 76 -26.45 10.16 -10.07
CA THR A 76 -27.83 10.55 -9.75
C THR A 76 -28.09 10.31 -8.26
N LEU A 77 -28.40 11.36 -7.52
CA LEU A 77 -28.60 11.34 -6.07
C LEU A 77 -30.09 11.47 -5.71
N PRO A 78 -30.62 10.61 -4.83
CA PRO A 78 -32.02 10.66 -4.42
C PRO A 78 -32.27 11.74 -3.36
N VAL A 79 -33.26 12.57 -3.62
CA VAL A 79 -33.72 13.65 -2.75
C VAL A 79 -35.12 13.36 -2.24
N VAL A 80 -35.35 13.68 -0.96
CA VAL A 80 -36.70 13.75 -0.38
C VAL A 80 -36.91 15.14 0.22
N VAL A 81 -38.07 15.74 -0.09
CA VAL A 81 -38.44 17.08 0.38
C VAL A 81 -39.55 16.98 1.41
N HIS A 82 -39.34 17.59 2.58
CA HIS A 82 -40.26 17.62 3.70
C HIS A 82 -40.77 19.05 3.91
N VAL A 83 -41.95 19.36 3.38
CA VAL A 83 -42.62 20.66 3.55
C VAL A 83 -43.30 20.70 4.91
N ILE A 84 -42.74 21.51 5.82
CA ILE A 84 -43.26 21.70 7.18
C ILE A 84 -44.06 23.00 7.22
N HIS A 85 -45.34 22.92 7.56
CA HIS A 85 -46.27 24.05 7.38
C HIS A 85 -47.31 24.20 8.50
N GLN A 86 -48.03 25.32 8.53
CA GLN A 86 -49.27 25.48 9.32
C GLN A 86 -50.47 25.83 8.44
N GLY A 87 -50.43 25.44 7.17
CA GLY A 87 -51.45 25.75 6.16
C GLY A 87 -51.40 27.19 5.64
N GLY A 88 -50.29 27.89 5.87
CA GLY A 88 -50.01 29.20 5.30
C GLY A 88 -49.37 29.13 3.91
N ALA A 89 -48.68 30.22 3.51
CA ALA A 89 -48.02 30.31 2.21
C ALA A 89 -46.78 29.40 2.08
N GLU A 90 -46.26 28.91 3.21
CA GLU A 90 -45.16 27.95 3.29
C GLU A 90 -45.55 26.52 2.86
N ASP A 91 -46.85 26.23 2.77
CA ASP A 91 -47.38 24.96 2.24
C ASP A 91 -47.34 24.96 0.69
N ILE A 92 -46.12 25.02 0.15
CA ILE A 92 -45.86 25.19 -1.29
C ILE A 92 -46.30 23.95 -2.08
N PRO A 93 -46.95 24.09 -3.24
CA PRO A 93 -47.44 22.93 -4.00
C PRO A 93 -46.30 22.07 -4.56
N ASP A 94 -46.51 20.76 -4.75
CA ASP A 94 -45.55 19.83 -5.35
C ASP A 94 -44.93 20.34 -6.65
N ALA A 95 -45.70 21.05 -7.48
CA ALA A 95 -45.20 21.63 -8.73
C ALA A 95 -44.08 22.66 -8.51
N GLN A 96 -44.14 23.42 -7.42
CA GLN A 96 -43.11 24.37 -7.04
C GLN A 96 -41.87 23.64 -6.51
N VAL A 97 -42.05 22.57 -5.73
CA VAL A 97 -40.94 21.71 -5.28
C VAL A 97 -40.24 21.05 -6.47
N MET A 98 -41.00 20.47 -7.41
CA MET A 98 -40.45 19.88 -8.63
C MET A 98 -39.68 20.91 -9.47
N GLN A 99 -40.19 22.15 -9.55
CA GLN A 99 -39.46 23.24 -10.22
C GLN A 99 -38.16 23.57 -9.50
N ALA A 100 -38.11 23.58 -8.16
CA ALA A 100 -36.88 23.82 -7.41
C ALA A 100 -35.82 22.74 -7.67
N ILE A 101 -36.22 21.47 -7.76
CA ILE A 101 -35.31 20.37 -8.10
C ILE A 101 -34.85 20.43 -9.56
N GLN A 102 -35.73 20.84 -10.48
CA GLN A 102 -35.32 21.12 -11.87
C GLN A 102 -34.30 22.25 -11.93
N ASP A 103 -34.56 23.36 -11.22
CA ASP A 103 -33.65 24.50 -11.14
C ASP A 103 -32.29 24.08 -10.57
N LEU A 104 -32.27 23.23 -9.55
CA LEU A 104 -31.05 22.65 -8.99
C LEU A 104 -30.28 21.82 -10.04
N ASN A 105 -30.97 20.96 -10.79
CA ASN A 105 -30.37 20.18 -11.87
C ASN A 105 -29.84 21.06 -13.01
N ASP A 106 -30.59 22.10 -13.41
CA ASP A 106 -30.19 23.01 -14.47
C ASP A 106 -28.92 23.79 -14.07
N ALA A 107 -28.79 24.19 -12.79
CA ALA A 107 -27.60 24.85 -12.26
C ALA A 107 -26.38 23.91 -12.21
N PHE A 108 -26.54 22.69 -11.70
CA PHE A 108 -25.46 21.69 -11.69
C PHE A 108 -25.05 21.27 -13.10
N ALA A 109 -26.00 21.13 -14.03
CA ALA A 109 -25.71 20.89 -15.43
C ALA A 109 -25.07 22.10 -16.14
N ASN A 110 -25.07 23.28 -15.49
CA ASN A 110 -24.73 24.57 -16.07
C ASN A 110 -25.47 24.77 -17.40
N THR A 111 -26.80 24.91 -17.33
CA THR A 111 -27.66 25.10 -18.50
C THR A 111 -28.79 26.12 -18.26
N GLY A 112 -29.42 26.59 -19.34
CA GLY A 112 -30.64 27.38 -19.26
C GLY A 112 -30.42 28.76 -18.63
N TYR A 113 -31.19 29.09 -17.59
CA TYR A 113 -31.03 30.35 -16.84
C TYR A 113 -29.66 30.46 -16.15
N TYR A 114 -29.07 29.31 -15.80
CA TYR A 114 -27.86 29.21 -15.01
C TYR A 114 -26.57 29.13 -15.84
N ASP A 115 -26.66 29.15 -17.18
CA ASP A 115 -25.50 29.16 -18.08
C ASP A 115 -25.38 30.46 -18.88
N PRO A 116 -24.80 31.51 -18.30
CA PRO A 116 -24.38 32.69 -19.04
C PRO A 116 -22.96 32.54 -19.62
N ALA A 117 -22.46 31.30 -19.79
CA ALA A 117 -21.11 30.95 -20.23
C ALA A 117 -19.98 31.29 -19.24
N THR A 118 -20.22 31.14 -17.94
CA THR A 118 -19.27 31.47 -16.86
C THR A 118 -18.85 30.29 -15.98
N GLY A 119 -19.69 29.27 -15.80
CA GLY A 119 -19.41 28.10 -14.95
C GLY A 119 -19.06 26.81 -15.69
N VAL A 120 -18.97 25.71 -14.96
CA VAL A 120 -18.80 24.34 -15.49
C VAL A 120 -19.99 23.45 -15.16
N SER A 121 -20.19 22.40 -15.96
CA SER A 121 -21.15 21.34 -15.63
C SER A 121 -20.55 20.42 -14.56
N VAL A 122 -21.26 20.30 -13.44
CA VAL A 122 -21.04 19.35 -12.36
C VAL A 122 -21.74 18.04 -12.73
N PRO A 123 -21.06 16.87 -12.70
CA PRO A 123 -21.61 15.60 -13.14
C PRO A 123 -22.51 14.95 -12.07
N ILE A 124 -23.37 15.73 -11.42
CA ILE A 124 -24.30 15.30 -10.37
C ILE A 124 -25.70 15.77 -10.75
N GLU A 125 -26.64 14.85 -10.80
CA GLU A 125 -28.07 15.07 -11.00
C GLU A 125 -28.84 14.62 -9.75
N PHE A 126 -29.96 15.27 -9.47
CA PHE A 126 -30.83 15.00 -8.33
C PHE A 126 -32.17 14.48 -8.83
N CYS A 127 -32.62 13.35 -8.28
CA CYS A 127 -33.96 12.84 -8.53
C CYS A 127 -34.82 13.06 -7.28
N LEU A 128 -36.09 13.42 -7.44
CA LEU A 128 -37.05 13.18 -6.36
C LEU A 128 -37.22 11.67 -6.20
N ALA A 129 -37.10 11.19 -4.96
CA ALA A 129 -37.23 9.77 -4.67
C ALA A 129 -38.61 9.26 -5.14
N VAL A 130 -38.59 8.22 -5.97
CA VAL A 130 -39.78 7.50 -6.43
C VAL A 130 -40.03 6.24 -5.61
N GLN A 131 -39.08 5.84 -4.77
CA GLN A 131 -39.20 4.77 -3.79
C GLN A 131 -38.97 5.30 -2.37
N ASP A 132 -39.84 4.93 -1.43
CA ASP A 132 -39.72 5.28 -0.01
C ASP A 132 -38.79 4.30 0.74
N PRO A 133 -38.41 4.57 2.01
CA PRO A 133 -37.53 3.68 2.78
C PRO A 133 -38.08 2.25 2.99
N ASN A 134 -39.38 2.03 2.79
CA ASN A 134 -40.02 0.71 2.88
C ASN A 134 -40.15 0.02 1.51
N GLY A 135 -39.65 0.65 0.44
CA GLY A 135 -39.71 0.12 -0.92
C GLY A 135 -40.97 0.47 -1.70
N ASN A 136 -41.88 1.30 -1.15
CA ASN A 136 -43.14 1.66 -1.80
C ASN A 136 -42.97 2.84 -2.77
N LEU A 137 -43.88 2.95 -3.73
CA LEU A 137 -43.95 4.11 -4.63
C LEU A 137 -44.27 5.39 -3.83
N THR A 138 -43.55 6.47 -4.12
CA THR A 138 -43.72 7.79 -3.49
C THR A 138 -43.46 8.90 -4.51
N SER A 139 -43.91 10.12 -4.20
CA SER A 139 -43.55 11.34 -4.95
C SER A 139 -42.22 11.94 -4.50
N GLY A 140 -41.68 11.48 -3.37
CA GLY A 140 -40.49 12.08 -2.74
C GLY A 140 -40.78 13.40 -2.04
N ILE A 141 -42.05 13.80 -1.93
CA ILE A 141 -42.49 15.05 -1.32
C ILE A 141 -43.46 14.73 -0.19
N ASN A 142 -43.15 15.18 1.02
CA ASN A 142 -43.98 15.02 2.21
C ASN A 142 -44.47 16.38 2.69
N HIS A 143 -45.76 16.48 3.03
CA HIS A 143 -46.34 17.66 3.67
C HIS A 143 -46.73 17.32 5.10
N LEU A 144 -46.18 18.06 6.06
CA LEU A 144 -46.40 17.83 7.48
C LEU A 144 -46.75 19.12 8.22
N SER A 145 -47.92 19.14 8.88
CA SER A 145 -48.33 20.31 9.63
C SER A 145 -47.67 20.34 11.02
N SER A 146 -46.89 21.39 11.32
CA SER A 146 -46.16 21.55 12.59
C SER A 146 -45.83 23.02 12.89
N PRO A 147 -45.83 23.44 14.17
CA PRO A 147 -45.32 24.76 14.56
C PRO A 147 -43.81 24.95 14.35
N LEU A 148 -43.05 23.87 14.18
CA LEU A 148 -41.61 23.93 13.87
C LEU A 148 -41.31 24.46 12.46
N THR A 149 -42.34 24.87 11.70
CA THR A 149 -42.14 25.67 10.47
C THR A 149 -41.56 27.06 10.76
N ASP A 150 -41.69 27.56 12.00
CA ASP A 150 -40.83 28.63 12.51
C ASP A 150 -39.76 27.98 13.39
N VAL A 151 -38.57 27.73 12.83
CA VAL A 151 -37.53 26.96 13.52
C VAL A 151 -36.46 27.89 14.12
N ASN A 152 -36.11 27.68 15.38
CA ASN A 152 -34.83 28.16 15.90
C ASN A 152 -33.74 27.11 15.62
N MET A 153 -32.85 27.38 14.66
CA MET A 153 -31.83 26.41 14.23
C MET A 153 -30.81 26.05 15.31
N ASP A 154 -30.70 26.85 16.39
CA ASP A 154 -29.76 26.61 17.47
C ASP A 154 -30.29 25.57 18.48
N THR A 155 -31.61 25.54 18.67
CA THR A 155 -32.24 24.76 19.74
C THR A 155 -33.25 23.72 19.24
N GLU A 156 -33.77 23.87 18.02
CA GLU A 156 -34.90 23.09 17.50
C GLU A 156 -34.58 22.32 16.21
N ASP A 157 -33.35 22.42 15.64
CA ASP A 157 -32.97 21.72 14.40
C ASP A 157 -33.23 20.21 14.47
N LEU A 158 -32.78 19.55 15.53
CA LEU A 158 -33.04 18.12 15.73
C LEU A 158 -34.53 17.80 15.88
N MET A 159 -35.29 18.68 16.56
CA MET A 159 -36.73 18.48 16.74
C MET A 159 -37.47 18.59 15.41
N LEU A 160 -37.08 19.53 14.55
CA LEU A 160 -37.60 19.68 13.18
C LEU A 160 -37.33 18.41 12.36
N LYS A 161 -36.07 17.97 12.35
CA LYS A 161 -35.64 16.79 11.58
C LYS A 161 -36.26 15.49 12.10
N ASP A 162 -36.50 15.37 13.40
CA ASP A 162 -37.14 14.20 14.01
C ASP A 162 -38.66 14.13 13.73
N LEU A 163 -39.29 15.20 13.22
CA LEU A 163 -40.68 15.12 12.74
C LEU A 163 -40.81 14.11 11.61
N ILE A 164 -39.85 14.15 10.68
CA ILE A 164 -39.77 13.28 9.52
C ILE A 164 -38.33 13.29 8.98
N ARG A 165 -37.73 12.10 8.89
CA ARG A 165 -36.41 11.87 8.33
C ARG A 165 -36.41 10.53 7.62
N TRP A 166 -35.95 10.50 6.38
CA TRP A 166 -35.61 9.24 5.69
C TRP A 166 -34.14 8.92 5.92
N ASP A 167 -33.77 7.64 5.81
CA ASP A 167 -32.41 7.17 6.10
C ASP A 167 -31.35 8.06 5.39
N PRO A 168 -30.51 8.81 6.15
CA PRO A 168 -29.55 9.73 5.55
C PRO A 168 -28.42 9.06 4.78
N TYR A 169 -28.23 7.74 4.94
CA TYR A 169 -27.33 6.99 4.06
C TYR A 169 -27.92 6.77 2.67
N SER A 170 -29.25 6.82 2.53
CA SER A 170 -29.98 6.47 1.32
C SER A 170 -30.66 7.66 0.64
N TYR A 171 -30.87 8.79 1.34
CA TYR A 171 -31.59 9.95 0.81
C TYR A 171 -31.01 11.27 1.31
N ILE A 172 -30.91 12.25 0.41
CA ILE A 172 -30.67 13.65 0.77
C ILE A 172 -31.98 14.21 1.31
N ASN A 173 -32.03 14.52 2.59
CA ASN A 173 -33.21 15.09 3.24
C ASN A 173 -33.18 16.62 3.15
N ILE A 174 -34.25 17.20 2.61
CA ILE A 174 -34.45 18.66 2.52
C ILE A 174 -35.70 19.02 3.31
N TRP A 175 -35.56 19.85 4.35
CA TRP A 175 -36.72 20.40 5.05
C TRP A 175 -37.03 21.80 4.55
N VAL A 176 -38.30 22.05 4.27
CA VAL A 176 -38.80 23.36 3.83
C VAL A 176 -39.66 23.95 4.93
N VAL A 177 -39.33 25.15 5.38
CA VAL A 177 -39.95 25.81 6.55
C VAL A 177 -40.39 27.23 6.22
N ARG A 178 -41.18 27.87 7.08
CA ARG A 178 -41.63 29.26 6.89
C ARG A 178 -40.55 30.28 7.23
N GLU A 179 -39.90 30.12 8.38
CA GLU A 179 -38.92 31.07 8.90
C GLU A 179 -37.82 30.34 9.67
N ILE A 180 -36.57 30.73 9.45
CA ILE A 180 -35.41 30.23 10.20
C ILE A 180 -34.84 31.36 11.06
N CYS A 181 -34.68 31.09 12.36
CA CYS A 181 -34.07 32.00 13.33
C CYS A 181 -32.80 31.42 13.94
N SER A 182 -31.78 32.25 14.11
CA SER A 182 -30.56 31.99 14.89
C SER A 182 -30.37 33.09 15.93
N SER A 183 -29.74 32.75 17.06
CA SER A 183 -29.39 33.71 18.10
C SER A 183 -28.31 34.71 17.63
N SER A 184 -27.44 34.28 16.70
CA SER A 184 -26.34 35.08 16.12
C SER A 184 -26.81 35.91 14.93
N LEU A 185 -27.66 35.34 14.07
CA LEU A 185 -28.07 35.94 12.79
C LEU A 185 -29.44 36.63 12.84
N GLY A 186 -30.23 36.39 13.89
CA GLY A 186 -31.63 36.81 13.95
C GLY A 186 -32.55 35.90 13.14
N CYS A 187 -33.75 36.38 12.85
CA CYS A 187 -34.72 35.67 12.01
C CYS A 187 -34.62 36.10 10.55
N GLY A 188 -34.84 35.16 9.63
CA GLY A 188 -34.80 35.35 8.20
C GLY A 188 -33.54 34.81 7.54
N VAL A 189 -32.93 33.80 8.18
CA VAL A 189 -31.88 32.99 7.56
C VAL A 189 -32.50 32.23 6.39
N ALA A 190 -31.91 32.32 5.19
CA ALA A 190 -32.52 31.79 3.98
C ALA A 190 -32.46 30.25 3.93
N GLY A 191 -31.36 29.69 4.43
CA GLY A 191 -31.13 28.25 4.52
C GLY A 191 -29.91 27.91 5.37
N TYR A 192 -29.72 26.61 5.60
CA TYR A 192 -28.49 26.04 6.15
C TYR A 192 -28.36 24.57 5.77
N ALA A 193 -27.12 24.10 5.62
CA ALA A 193 -26.80 22.69 5.40
C ALA A 193 -25.78 22.15 6.40
N TYR A 194 -25.85 20.85 6.66
CA TYR A 194 -24.78 20.15 7.35
C TYR A 194 -23.74 19.62 6.35
N PHE A 195 -22.48 19.89 6.68
CA PHE A 195 -21.32 19.50 5.87
C PHE A 195 -21.15 17.96 5.79
N PRO A 196 -20.35 17.41 4.85
CA PRO A 196 -20.22 15.97 4.65
C PRO A 196 -19.80 15.15 5.88
N SER A 197 -19.12 15.77 6.85
CA SER A 197 -18.82 15.12 8.13
C SER A 197 -20.07 14.63 8.87
N ALA A 198 -21.23 15.26 8.66
CA ALA A 198 -22.50 14.85 9.25
C ALA A 198 -23.12 13.60 8.60
N HIS A 199 -22.59 13.11 7.47
CA HIS A 199 -23.22 12.04 6.69
C HIS A 199 -23.58 10.81 7.54
N GLY A 200 -24.83 10.35 7.41
CA GLY A 200 -25.38 9.23 8.18
C GLY A 200 -25.84 9.58 9.60
N GLY A 201 -25.59 10.81 10.05
CA GLY A 201 -26.01 11.33 11.35
C GLY A 201 -27.44 11.86 11.35
N LEU A 202 -28.00 12.09 12.54
CA LEU A 202 -29.36 12.63 12.72
C LEU A 202 -29.51 14.06 12.16
N ASN A 203 -28.40 14.78 12.03
CA ASN A 203 -28.40 16.16 11.53
C ASN A 203 -28.17 16.26 10.02
N ASP A 204 -27.85 15.17 9.32
CA ASP A 204 -27.49 15.20 7.90
C ASP A 204 -28.67 15.70 7.03
N GLY A 205 -28.35 16.54 6.05
CA GLY A 205 -29.32 17.22 5.17
C GLY A 205 -29.28 18.74 5.31
N LEU A 206 -30.28 19.40 4.73
CA LEU A 206 -30.36 20.86 4.65
C LEU A 206 -31.79 21.38 4.87
N VAL A 207 -31.90 22.63 5.30
CA VAL A 207 -33.17 23.31 5.61
C VAL A 207 -33.21 24.63 4.86
N VAL A 208 -34.34 24.92 4.20
CA VAL A 208 -34.51 26.13 3.37
C VAL A 208 -35.87 26.76 3.66
N GLU A 209 -35.94 28.10 3.70
CA GLU A 209 -37.25 28.78 3.77
C GLU A 209 -38.04 28.59 2.47
N ALA A 210 -39.36 28.39 2.58
CA ALA A 210 -40.26 28.10 1.46
C ALA A 210 -40.22 29.15 0.33
N ASN A 211 -39.88 30.41 0.67
CA ASN A 211 -39.73 31.47 -0.32
C ASN A 211 -38.55 31.24 -1.28
N TYR A 212 -37.57 30.41 -0.91
CA TYR A 212 -36.39 30.11 -1.72
C TYR A 212 -36.43 28.71 -2.38
N MET A 213 -37.57 28.03 -2.30
CA MET A 213 -37.79 26.74 -2.96
C MET A 213 -38.67 26.93 -4.20
N GLY A 214 -38.07 27.15 -5.37
CA GLY A 214 -38.76 27.11 -6.67
C GLY A 214 -39.71 28.27 -6.96
N SER A 215 -39.65 29.36 -6.19
CA SER A 215 -40.51 30.54 -6.38
C SER A 215 -40.07 31.43 -7.56
N SER A 216 -38.79 31.38 -7.92
CA SER A 216 -38.17 31.90 -9.14
C SER A 216 -36.76 31.30 -9.27
N GLN A 217 -36.15 31.32 -10.46
CA GLN A 217 -34.80 30.78 -10.64
C GLN A 217 -33.75 31.47 -9.74
N ALA A 218 -33.84 32.79 -9.57
CA ALA A 218 -32.95 33.51 -8.65
C ALA A 218 -33.12 33.01 -7.20
N ASN A 219 -34.36 32.86 -6.73
CA ASN A 219 -34.63 32.39 -5.37
C ASN A 219 -34.19 30.93 -5.15
N SER A 220 -34.31 30.07 -6.16
CA SER A 220 -33.82 28.68 -6.11
C SER A 220 -32.30 28.59 -5.94
N SER A 221 -31.56 29.68 -6.15
CA SER A 221 -30.10 29.69 -5.94
C SER A 221 -29.70 29.51 -4.47
N VAL A 222 -30.60 29.76 -3.51
CA VAL A 222 -30.36 29.40 -2.10
C VAL A 222 -30.30 27.89 -1.94
N LEU A 223 -31.22 27.14 -2.56
CA LEU A 223 -31.17 25.67 -2.52
C LEU A 223 -29.87 25.16 -3.16
N ILE A 224 -29.44 25.77 -4.26
CA ILE A 224 -28.18 25.43 -4.96
C ILE A 224 -26.96 25.68 -4.04
N HIS A 225 -26.92 26.83 -3.37
CA HIS A 225 -25.91 27.19 -2.37
C HIS A 225 -25.85 26.19 -1.21
N GLU A 226 -26.99 25.89 -0.58
CA GLU A 226 -27.05 24.91 0.52
C GLU A 226 -26.66 23.49 0.06
N MET A 227 -27.01 23.13 -1.18
CA MET A 227 -26.58 21.85 -1.76
C MET A 227 -25.06 21.82 -1.99
N GLY A 228 -24.44 22.95 -2.35
CA GLY A 228 -22.98 23.10 -2.41
C GLY A 228 -22.32 22.78 -1.06
N HIS A 229 -22.83 23.36 0.03
CA HIS A 229 -22.37 23.01 1.39
C HIS A 229 -22.59 21.54 1.75
N TYR A 230 -23.77 20.99 1.42
CA TYR A 230 -24.05 19.56 1.62
C TYR A 230 -23.04 18.67 0.90
N LEU A 231 -22.60 19.09 -0.29
CA LEU A 231 -21.59 18.43 -1.12
C LEU A 231 -20.16 18.94 -0.88
N GLY A 232 -19.90 19.58 0.26
CA GLY A 232 -18.53 19.81 0.74
C GLY A 232 -17.90 21.13 0.33
N LEU A 233 -18.64 22.09 -0.24
CA LEU A 233 -18.13 23.42 -0.55
C LEU A 233 -18.22 24.36 0.65
N TYR A 234 -17.19 25.18 0.84
CA TYR A 234 -17.23 26.32 1.76
C TYR A 234 -17.74 27.56 1.04
N HIS A 235 -18.08 28.60 1.80
CA HIS A 235 -18.25 29.93 1.23
C HIS A 235 -16.95 30.39 0.55
N THR A 236 -17.02 31.13 -0.55
CA THR A 236 -15.83 31.67 -1.24
C THR A 236 -14.95 32.53 -0.32
N PHE A 237 -15.59 33.30 0.56
CA PHE A 237 -14.91 34.15 1.55
C PHE A 237 -14.45 33.41 2.82
N GLN A 238 -14.55 32.09 2.86
CA GLN A 238 -14.17 31.31 4.04
C GLN A 238 -12.69 31.54 4.37
N GLY A 239 -12.37 31.88 5.62
CA GLY A 239 -10.97 32.16 6.01
C GLY A 239 -10.41 33.52 5.56
N GLY A 240 -11.19 34.30 4.80
CA GLY A 240 -10.82 35.64 4.32
C GLY A 240 -9.65 35.61 3.33
N CYS A 241 -8.91 36.72 3.24
CA CYS A 241 -7.84 36.88 2.25
C CYS A 241 -6.56 36.05 2.47
N THR A 242 -6.49 35.17 3.47
CA THR A 242 -5.30 34.32 3.65
C THR A 242 -5.37 33.18 2.65
N ASN A 243 -4.35 33.04 1.79
CA ASN A 243 -4.34 32.00 0.76
C ASN A 243 -2.90 31.58 0.37
N ASP A 244 -2.06 31.27 1.37
CA ASP A 244 -0.67 30.85 1.15
C ASP A 244 -0.60 29.44 0.52
N ASP A 245 -1.57 28.56 0.85
CA ASP A 245 -1.85 27.29 0.18
C ASP A 245 -3.36 27.15 0.00
N CYS A 246 -3.88 27.35 -1.22
CA CYS A 246 -5.32 27.25 -1.53
C CYS A 246 -5.95 25.88 -1.35
N MET A 247 -5.18 24.83 -1.06
CA MET A 247 -5.74 23.53 -0.66
C MET A 247 -5.96 23.42 0.87
N ILE A 248 -5.45 24.38 1.64
CA ILE A 248 -5.48 24.39 3.10
C ILE A 248 -6.24 25.63 3.62
N ASP A 249 -5.91 26.78 3.06
CA ASP A 249 -6.48 28.08 3.37
C ASP A 249 -7.76 28.34 2.55
N GLY A 250 -8.44 29.44 2.84
CA GLY A 250 -9.61 29.85 2.08
C GLY A 250 -10.80 28.88 2.18
N ASP A 251 -11.51 28.77 1.06
CA ASP A 251 -12.55 27.79 0.78
C ASP A 251 -11.98 26.40 0.37
N LYS A 252 -10.65 26.27 0.34
CA LYS A 252 -9.87 25.08 -0.01
C LYS A 252 -9.99 24.66 -1.48
N ILE A 253 -10.20 25.64 -2.36
CA ILE A 253 -10.34 25.47 -3.80
C ILE A 253 -9.43 26.46 -4.51
N CYS A 254 -8.59 25.97 -5.42
CA CYS A 254 -7.54 26.80 -6.01
C CYS A 254 -7.96 27.62 -7.24
N ASP A 255 -9.13 27.36 -7.81
CA ASP A 255 -9.67 28.12 -8.94
C ASP A 255 -10.77 29.12 -8.54
N THR A 256 -11.02 29.27 -7.25
CA THR A 256 -11.78 30.37 -6.64
C THR A 256 -10.81 31.43 -6.13
N PRO A 257 -10.90 32.70 -6.59
CA PRO A 257 -10.12 33.80 -6.03
C PRO A 257 -10.35 33.96 -4.52
N PRO A 258 -9.30 34.25 -3.71
CA PRO A 258 -9.48 34.58 -2.30
C PRO A 258 -10.45 35.75 -2.15
N ASP A 259 -11.38 35.62 -1.21
CA ASP A 259 -12.49 36.55 -1.03
C ASP A 259 -12.69 36.88 0.47
N ASN A 260 -13.22 38.07 0.75
CA ASN A 260 -13.59 38.52 2.10
C ASN A 260 -14.89 39.35 2.07
N THR A 261 -15.63 39.28 0.97
CA THR A 261 -16.89 40.00 0.76
C THR A 261 -18.05 39.22 1.38
N THR A 262 -18.43 39.63 2.59
CA THR A 262 -19.50 39.01 3.38
C THR A 262 -20.84 39.76 3.26
N THR A 263 -20.98 40.66 2.29
CA THR A 263 -22.17 41.49 2.10
C THR A 263 -22.63 41.46 0.65
N PRO A 264 -23.95 41.56 0.38
CA PRO A 264 -24.46 41.50 -0.98
C PRO A 264 -23.85 42.53 -1.94
N VAL A 265 -23.26 42.04 -3.02
CA VAL A 265 -22.70 42.84 -4.11
C VAL A 265 -23.73 42.94 -5.26
N PRO A 266 -23.97 44.14 -5.83
CA PRO A 266 -24.80 44.29 -7.02
C PRO A 266 -24.18 43.62 -8.26
N CYS A 267 -25.01 43.01 -9.11
CA CYS A 267 -24.50 42.33 -10.32
C CYS A 267 -23.76 43.30 -11.25
N GLY A 268 -22.64 42.83 -11.82
CA GLY A 268 -21.83 43.59 -12.77
C GLY A 268 -20.97 44.67 -12.12
N THR A 269 -20.69 44.54 -10.82
CA THR A 269 -19.71 45.38 -10.14
C THR A 269 -18.41 44.59 -9.94
N ASP A 270 -17.29 45.23 -10.28
CA ASP A 270 -15.95 44.68 -10.07
C ASP A 270 -15.54 44.99 -8.62
N VAL A 271 -15.69 44.01 -7.74
CA VAL A 271 -15.20 44.06 -6.36
C VAL A 271 -13.96 43.17 -6.27
N ASN A 272 -12.91 43.69 -5.66
CA ASN A 272 -11.74 42.91 -5.28
C ASN A 272 -11.43 43.22 -3.81
N SER A 273 -11.75 42.30 -2.92
CA SER A 273 -11.57 42.46 -1.48
C SER A 273 -10.20 41.98 -0.99
N CYS A 274 -9.52 41.16 -1.79
CA CYS A 274 -8.23 40.56 -1.50
C CYS A 274 -7.17 40.95 -2.54
N SER A 275 -5.93 40.50 -2.37
CA SER A 275 -4.88 40.72 -3.37
C SER A 275 -3.80 39.64 -3.30
N THR A 276 -4.17 38.50 -2.74
CA THR A 276 -3.32 37.33 -2.41
C THR A 276 -3.49 36.22 -3.44
N ASP A 277 -4.21 36.47 -4.54
CA ASP A 277 -4.49 35.53 -5.62
C ASP A 277 -3.21 34.95 -6.23
N THR A 278 -2.16 35.78 -6.33
CA THR A 278 -0.87 35.33 -6.86
C THR A 278 -0.14 34.37 -5.92
N ASP A 279 -0.48 34.37 -4.63
CA ASP A 279 0.08 33.44 -3.64
C ASP A 279 -0.58 32.06 -3.80
N SER A 280 -1.82 32.01 -4.28
CA SER A 280 -2.60 30.79 -4.54
C SER A 280 -2.57 30.29 -5.99
N GLY A 281 -1.59 30.74 -6.79
CA GLY A 281 -1.35 30.20 -8.13
C GLY A 281 -2.07 30.91 -9.28
N PHE A 282 -2.82 31.98 -9.02
CA PHE A 282 -3.33 32.83 -10.11
C PHE A 282 -2.18 33.64 -10.74
N ALA A 283 -2.25 33.84 -12.06
CA ALA A 283 -1.21 34.57 -12.79
C ALA A 283 -1.20 36.08 -12.47
N THR A 284 -2.35 36.63 -12.07
CA THR A 284 -2.55 38.01 -11.65
C THR A 284 -3.60 38.07 -10.54
N ASP A 285 -3.60 39.17 -9.80
CA ASP A 285 -4.72 39.61 -8.94
C ASP A 285 -6.06 39.50 -9.71
N GLN A 286 -7.08 38.88 -9.09
CA GLN A 286 -8.42 38.70 -9.67
C GLN A 286 -9.46 39.49 -8.86
N ASN A 287 -10.63 39.69 -9.44
CA ASN A 287 -11.78 40.19 -8.68
C ASN A 287 -12.44 39.04 -7.91
N ASP A 288 -13.14 39.36 -6.82
CA ASP A 288 -13.99 38.43 -6.07
C ASP A 288 -15.01 37.79 -7.04
N LEU A 289 -15.25 36.49 -6.90
CA LEU A 289 -16.10 35.73 -7.81
C LEU A 289 -17.59 35.85 -7.42
N TYR A 290 -18.13 37.07 -7.50
CA TYR A 290 -19.51 37.41 -7.09
C TYR A 290 -20.64 36.62 -7.79
N ILE A 291 -20.33 35.92 -8.88
CA ILE A 291 -21.25 35.06 -9.63
C ILE A 291 -21.27 33.62 -9.12
N ASP A 292 -20.36 33.26 -8.23
CA ASP A 292 -20.27 31.93 -7.64
C ASP A 292 -21.48 31.66 -6.76
N TYR A 293 -22.04 30.44 -6.83
CA TYR A 293 -23.16 30.08 -5.97
C TYR A 293 -22.81 30.11 -4.48
N MET A 294 -21.52 30.00 -4.10
CA MET A 294 -21.05 29.97 -2.72
C MET A 294 -20.66 31.35 -2.15
N ASP A 295 -20.88 32.43 -2.91
CA ASP A 295 -20.73 33.83 -2.46
C ASP A 295 -22.02 34.34 -1.80
N TYR A 296 -22.04 35.54 -1.20
CA TYR A 296 -23.21 36.23 -0.63
C TYR A 296 -23.76 37.38 -1.49
N SER A 297 -23.36 37.42 -2.75
CA SER A 297 -23.83 38.37 -3.75
C SER A 297 -25.34 38.28 -4.01
N ASN A 298 -25.85 39.22 -4.81
CA ASN A 298 -27.30 39.25 -5.06
C ASN A 298 -27.76 37.97 -5.79
N LEU A 299 -28.87 37.36 -5.38
CA LEU A 299 -29.35 36.06 -5.90
C LEU A 299 -29.48 36.00 -7.43
N SER A 300 -29.75 37.13 -8.09
CA SER A 300 -29.84 37.22 -9.54
C SER A 300 -28.49 37.17 -10.27
N CYS A 301 -27.37 37.23 -9.55
CA CYS A 301 -26.02 37.23 -10.12
C CYS A 301 -25.43 35.82 -10.21
N TYR A 302 -25.91 34.88 -9.40
CA TYR A 302 -25.33 33.55 -9.32
C TYR A 302 -25.53 32.75 -10.60
N SER A 303 -24.45 32.13 -11.06
CA SER A 303 -24.43 31.43 -12.35
C SER A 303 -23.27 30.47 -12.55
N ALA A 304 -22.42 30.24 -11.54
CA ALA A 304 -21.23 29.42 -11.72
C ALA A 304 -20.90 28.60 -10.48
N PHE A 305 -20.56 27.34 -10.72
CA PHE A 305 -19.54 26.66 -9.95
C PHE A 305 -18.25 26.62 -10.78
N THR A 306 -17.10 26.58 -10.11
CA THR A 306 -15.78 26.38 -10.72
C THR A 306 -15.49 24.88 -10.96
N GLN A 307 -14.40 24.58 -11.68
CA GLN A 307 -13.98 23.20 -11.88
C GLN A 307 -13.48 22.56 -10.57
N GLY A 308 -12.77 23.32 -9.74
CA GLY A 308 -12.33 22.87 -8.42
C GLY A 308 -13.49 22.55 -7.48
N GLN A 309 -14.56 23.34 -7.52
CA GLN A 309 -15.81 23.05 -6.81
C GLN A 309 -16.48 21.77 -7.32
N SER A 310 -16.58 21.59 -8.65
CA SER A 310 -17.09 20.35 -9.24
C SER A 310 -16.28 19.12 -8.78
N ASP A 311 -14.95 19.22 -8.80
CA ASP A 311 -14.06 18.14 -8.40
C ASP A 311 -14.22 17.77 -6.92
N ARG A 312 -14.41 18.77 -6.06
CA ARG A 312 -14.62 18.58 -4.61
C ARG A 312 -15.97 17.93 -4.32
N MET A 313 -17.04 18.36 -5.00
CA MET A 313 -18.36 17.73 -4.87
C MET A 313 -18.35 16.27 -5.34
N VAL A 314 -17.67 15.97 -6.45
CA VAL A 314 -17.50 14.57 -6.92
C VAL A 314 -16.73 13.75 -5.89
N PHE A 315 -15.63 14.27 -5.34
CA PHE A 315 -14.89 13.60 -4.27
C PHE A 315 -15.78 13.33 -3.04
N THR A 316 -16.63 14.28 -2.66
CA THR A 316 -17.58 14.08 -1.57
C THR A 316 -18.55 12.93 -1.85
N VAL A 317 -19.10 12.87 -3.06
CA VAL A 317 -20.05 11.82 -3.49
C VAL A 317 -19.37 10.45 -3.55
N GLU A 318 -18.18 10.35 -4.14
CA GLU A 318 -17.45 9.08 -4.25
C GLU A 318 -16.85 8.60 -2.92
N GLY A 319 -16.55 9.54 -2.02
CA GLY A 319 -15.95 9.27 -0.73
C GLY A 319 -17.01 9.16 0.37
N ILE A 320 -17.12 10.19 1.18
CA ILE A 320 -17.88 10.15 2.43
C ILE A 320 -19.39 9.96 2.23
N ARG A 321 -19.95 10.30 1.06
CA ARG A 321 -21.38 10.14 0.74
C ARG A 321 -21.66 8.99 -0.25
N SER A 322 -20.73 8.05 -0.40
CA SER A 322 -20.84 6.97 -1.41
C SER A 322 -22.09 6.10 -1.28
N SER A 323 -22.65 5.96 -0.07
CA SER A 323 -23.86 5.16 0.14
C SER A 323 -25.09 5.72 -0.59
N LEU A 324 -25.11 7.02 -0.93
CA LEU A 324 -26.19 7.60 -1.74
C LEU A 324 -26.24 6.99 -3.15
N LEU A 325 -25.11 6.51 -3.66
CA LEU A 325 -25.01 5.85 -4.98
C LEU A 325 -25.64 4.46 -4.99
N ASP A 326 -25.71 3.79 -3.83
CA ASP A 326 -26.33 2.48 -3.66
C ASP A 326 -27.85 2.56 -3.44
N SER A 327 -28.38 3.78 -3.29
CA SER A 327 -29.78 4.00 -2.99
C SER A 327 -30.68 3.65 -4.17
N LYS A 328 -31.79 2.98 -3.86
CA LYS A 328 -32.85 2.69 -4.81
C LYS A 328 -33.87 3.83 -4.96
N GLY A 329 -33.66 4.95 -4.26
CA GLY A 329 -34.62 6.07 -4.24
C GLY A 329 -35.01 6.58 -5.63
N CYS A 330 -34.08 6.61 -6.59
CA CYS A 330 -34.33 7.01 -7.98
C CYS A 330 -34.88 5.89 -8.87
N GLN A 331 -34.91 4.65 -8.37
CA GLN A 331 -35.33 3.48 -9.14
C GLN A 331 -36.83 3.27 -8.92
N THR A 332 -37.59 3.21 -10.02
CA THR A 332 -39.03 2.93 -9.91
C THR A 332 -39.23 1.53 -9.31
N PRO A 333 -39.98 1.39 -8.20
CA PRO A 333 -40.18 0.09 -7.56
C PRO A 333 -40.89 -0.90 -8.49
N CYS A 334 -40.50 -2.17 -8.42
CA CYS A 334 -41.19 -3.27 -9.07
C CYS A 334 -42.56 -3.51 -8.38
N MET A 335 -43.66 -3.27 -9.10
CA MET A 335 -45.02 -3.38 -8.55
C MET A 335 -45.61 -4.79 -8.66
N SER A 336 -44.97 -5.68 -9.43
CA SER A 336 -45.34 -7.08 -9.60
C SER A 336 -44.12 -7.98 -9.36
N PRO A 337 -43.72 -8.21 -8.10
CA PRO A 337 -42.50 -8.93 -7.78
C PRO A 337 -42.49 -10.32 -8.42
N LEU A 338 -41.32 -10.69 -8.91
CA LEU A 338 -41.01 -11.99 -9.49
C LEU A 338 -39.76 -12.55 -8.79
N THR A 339 -39.44 -13.81 -9.04
CA THR A 339 -38.24 -14.44 -8.48
C THR A 339 -37.46 -15.11 -9.60
N ALA A 340 -36.18 -14.76 -9.76
CA ALA A 340 -35.26 -15.51 -10.59
C ALA A 340 -34.74 -16.73 -9.82
N ASP A 341 -35.11 -17.94 -10.29
CA ASP A 341 -34.55 -19.19 -9.76
C ASP A 341 -34.53 -20.26 -10.85
N PHE A 342 -33.53 -21.13 -10.84
CA PHE A 342 -33.44 -22.24 -11.77
C PHE A 342 -32.61 -23.42 -11.27
N THR A 343 -32.79 -24.57 -11.92
CA THR A 343 -31.97 -25.77 -11.70
C THR A 343 -31.04 -26.04 -12.88
N PRO A 344 -29.79 -26.49 -12.65
CA PRO A 344 -29.11 -26.59 -11.34
C PRO A 344 -28.88 -25.21 -10.69
N ALA A 345 -29.11 -25.10 -9.38
CA ALA A 345 -29.05 -23.84 -8.62
C ALA A 345 -27.68 -23.54 -8.00
N ALA A 346 -26.77 -24.50 -8.04
CA ALA A 346 -25.41 -24.40 -7.50
C ALA A 346 -24.40 -24.44 -8.64
N ASP A 347 -23.20 -23.92 -8.38
CA ASP A 347 -22.08 -24.00 -9.32
C ASP A 347 -21.80 -25.44 -9.75
N GLN A 348 -21.41 -25.61 -11.00
CA GLN A 348 -21.19 -26.91 -11.62
C GLN A 348 -19.73 -27.08 -12.04
N ASN A 349 -19.17 -28.26 -11.79
CA ASN A 349 -17.89 -28.69 -12.34
C ASN A 349 -18.15 -29.81 -13.33
N VAL A 350 -17.86 -29.58 -14.61
CA VAL A 350 -18.16 -30.53 -15.69
C VAL A 350 -16.98 -30.73 -16.63
N ALA A 351 -16.95 -31.85 -17.34
CA ALA A 351 -15.94 -32.10 -18.37
C ALA A 351 -16.28 -31.36 -19.67
N VAL A 352 -15.27 -31.01 -20.46
CA VAL A 352 -15.45 -30.53 -21.84
C VAL A 352 -16.37 -31.47 -22.63
N GLY A 353 -17.31 -30.90 -23.38
CA GLY A 353 -18.34 -31.61 -24.14
C GLY A 353 -19.63 -31.91 -23.36
N THR A 354 -19.68 -31.60 -22.05
CA THR A 354 -20.90 -31.80 -21.25
C THR A 354 -22.02 -30.86 -21.69
N MET A 355 -23.23 -31.41 -21.87
CA MET A 355 -24.45 -30.64 -22.09
C MET A 355 -25.24 -30.55 -20.78
N LEU A 356 -25.48 -29.32 -20.31
CA LEU A 356 -26.36 -29.06 -19.16
C LEU A 356 -27.75 -28.62 -19.61
N ASN A 357 -28.75 -28.98 -18.80
CA ASN A 357 -30.14 -28.59 -18.97
C ASN A 357 -30.49 -27.62 -17.84
N PHE A 358 -31.00 -26.45 -18.20
CA PHE A 358 -31.44 -25.43 -17.28
C PHE A 358 -32.96 -25.32 -17.30
N SER A 359 -33.57 -25.21 -16.12
CA SER A 359 -35.02 -25.10 -15.98
C SER A 359 -35.38 -24.09 -14.91
N TYR A 360 -36.15 -23.08 -15.29
CA TYR A 360 -36.67 -22.07 -14.38
C TYR A 360 -37.58 -22.68 -13.31
N THR A 361 -37.33 -22.31 -12.05
CA THR A 361 -38.06 -22.74 -10.86
C THR A 361 -38.63 -21.57 -10.05
N GLY A 362 -38.38 -20.33 -10.49
CA GLY A 362 -38.87 -19.13 -9.84
C GLY A 362 -40.38 -18.89 -9.99
N SER A 363 -40.83 -17.68 -9.61
CA SER A 363 -42.25 -17.28 -9.66
C SER A 363 -42.46 -15.92 -10.34
N GLY A 364 -43.64 -15.68 -10.91
CA GLY A 364 -44.04 -14.36 -11.41
C GLY A 364 -43.49 -13.93 -12.78
N ALA A 365 -42.45 -14.60 -13.32
CA ALA A 365 -41.89 -14.27 -14.63
C ALA A 365 -42.76 -14.76 -15.82
N THR A 366 -42.80 -13.95 -16.88
CA THR A 366 -43.39 -14.29 -18.18
C THR A 366 -42.41 -14.15 -19.36
N THR A 367 -41.27 -13.51 -19.14
CA THR A 367 -40.16 -13.41 -20.11
C THR A 367 -38.88 -13.99 -19.53
N PHE A 368 -38.06 -14.60 -20.39
CA PHE A 368 -36.84 -15.32 -20.01
C PHE A 368 -35.71 -14.98 -20.98
N ASN A 369 -34.50 -14.83 -20.46
CA ASN A 369 -33.28 -14.73 -21.26
C ASN A 369 -32.15 -15.49 -20.54
N TRP A 370 -31.70 -16.57 -21.16
CA TRP A 370 -30.54 -17.34 -20.73
C TRP A 370 -29.31 -16.84 -21.46
N ALA A 371 -28.28 -16.47 -20.72
CA ALA A 371 -27.01 -16.03 -21.27
C ALA A 371 -25.85 -16.86 -20.73
N VAL A 372 -24.85 -17.05 -21.57
CA VAL A 372 -23.55 -17.61 -21.22
C VAL A 372 -22.50 -16.53 -21.45
N ASN A 373 -21.78 -16.13 -20.41
CA ASN A 373 -20.82 -15.03 -20.48
C ASN A 373 -21.42 -13.76 -21.14
N GLY A 374 -22.69 -13.46 -20.82
CA GLY A 374 -23.45 -12.32 -21.37
C GLY A 374 -24.06 -12.53 -22.76
N VAL A 375 -23.79 -13.64 -23.44
CA VAL A 375 -24.36 -13.95 -24.77
C VAL A 375 -25.61 -14.80 -24.64
N SER A 376 -26.74 -14.28 -25.12
CA SER A 376 -28.03 -14.99 -25.08
C SER A 376 -28.01 -16.29 -25.91
N PHE A 377 -28.49 -17.39 -25.32
CA PHE A 377 -28.64 -18.69 -25.97
C PHE A 377 -30.05 -19.31 -25.82
N GLY A 378 -30.96 -18.70 -25.06
CA GLY A 378 -32.32 -19.21 -24.89
C GLY A 378 -33.30 -18.16 -24.38
N LEU A 379 -34.56 -18.22 -24.84
CA LEU A 379 -35.62 -17.26 -24.49
C LEU A 379 -36.88 -17.93 -23.88
N SER A 380 -36.77 -19.20 -23.50
CA SER A 380 -37.86 -19.98 -22.93
C SER A 380 -37.58 -20.29 -21.47
N ALA A 381 -38.60 -20.75 -20.73
CA ALA A 381 -38.45 -21.15 -19.33
C ALA A 381 -37.37 -22.24 -19.11
N ASN A 382 -37.11 -23.06 -20.13
CA ASN A 382 -36.04 -24.06 -20.12
C ASN A 382 -35.07 -23.81 -21.28
N ALA A 383 -33.79 -24.08 -21.06
CA ALA A 383 -32.73 -23.97 -22.07
C ALA A 383 -31.68 -25.06 -21.88
N THR A 384 -30.90 -25.34 -22.92
CA THR A 384 -29.78 -26.29 -22.85
C THR A 384 -28.52 -25.65 -23.44
N TYR A 385 -27.36 -25.98 -22.86
CA TYR A 385 -26.08 -25.46 -23.34
C TYR A 385 -25.00 -26.55 -23.29
N THR A 386 -24.15 -26.60 -24.31
CA THR A 386 -23.03 -27.54 -24.40
C THR A 386 -21.71 -26.78 -24.28
N PHE A 387 -20.91 -27.16 -23.28
CA PHE A 387 -19.63 -26.51 -23.02
C PHE A 387 -18.51 -27.18 -23.81
N SER A 388 -18.08 -26.55 -24.91
CA SER A 388 -17.15 -27.16 -25.87
C SER A 388 -15.68 -26.83 -25.67
N ALA A 389 -15.36 -25.95 -24.71
CA ALA A 389 -14.00 -25.58 -24.37
C ALA A 389 -13.84 -25.44 -22.85
N GLU A 390 -12.61 -25.57 -22.37
CA GLU A 390 -12.27 -25.35 -20.97
C GLU A 390 -12.45 -23.88 -20.57
N GLY A 391 -12.66 -23.65 -19.28
CA GLY A 391 -12.78 -22.31 -18.71
C GLY A 391 -13.93 -22.18 -17.72
N SER A 392 -14.05 -20.99 -17.14
CA SER A 392 -15.19 -20.61 -16.30
C SER A 392 -16.25 -19.93 -17.16
N TYR A 393 -17.49 -20.40 -17.03
CA TYR A 393 -18.63 -19.84 -17.73
C TYR A 393 -19.66 -19.35 -16.72
N THR A 394 -20.06 -18.09 -16.83
CA THR A 394 -21.20 -17.56 -16.07
C THR A 394 -22.47 -17.89 -16.85
N ILE A 395 -23.33 -18.72 -16.27
CA ILE A 395 -24.70 -18.92 -16.76
C ILE A 395 -25.60 -17.98 -16.00
N GLU A 396 -26.29 -17.11 -16.72
CA GLU A 396 -27.22 -16.14 -16.17
C GLU A 396 -28.62 -16.36 -16.74
N LEU A 397 -29.62 -16.39 -15.87
CA LEU A 397 -31.02 -16.28 -16.24
C LEU A 397 -31.50 -14.89 -15.84
N THR A 398 -31.89 -14.07 -16.82
CA THR A 398 -32.65 -12.84 -16.60
C THR A 398 -34.13 -13.11 -16.86
N VAL A 399 -34.99 -12.74 -15.91
CA VAL A 399 -36.45 -12.91 -15.98
C VAL A 399 -37.16 -11.58 -15.83
N GLY A 400 -38.31 -11.44 -16.50
CA GLY A 400 -39.16 -10.26 -16.42
C GLY A 400 -40.65 -10.59 -16.50
N ASN A 401 -41.50 -9.58 -16.35
CA ASN A 401 -42.94 -9.71 -16.58
C ASN A 401 -43.53 -8.48 -17.29
N SER A 402 -44.84 -8.23 -17.15
CA SER A 402 -45.52 -7.10 -17.79
C SER A 402 -45.16 -5.73 -17.20
N ASP A 403 -44.64 -5.70 -15.97
CA ASP A 403 -44.07 -4.50 -15.37
C ASP A 403 -42.60 -4.36 -15.84
N PRO A 404 -42.26 -3.33 -16.63
CA PRO A 404 -40.91 -3.16 -17.16
C PRO A 404 -39.86 -2.91 -16.07
N ASN A 405 -40.27 -2.54 -14.85
CA ASN A 405 -39.37 -2.32 -13.72
C ASN A 405 -39.11 -3.62 -12.92
N CYS A 406 -39.83 -4.70 -13.23
CA CYS A 406 -39.65 -6.00 -12.62
C CYS A 406 -38.73 -6.86 -13.48
N VAL A 407 -37.43 -6.77 -13.20
CA VAL A 407 -36.40 -7.63 -13.78
C VAL A 407 -35.56 -8.19 -12.65
N GLU A 408 -35.38 -9.51 -12.63
CA GLU A 408 -34.42 -10.16 -11.74
C GLU A 408 -33.46 -11.04 -12.54
N SER A 409 -32.28 -11.26 -12.00
CA SER A 409 -31.33 -12.22 -12.52
C SER A 409 -30.86 -13.20 -11.45
N MET A 410 -30.53 -14.41 -11.88
CA MET A 410 -29.79 -15.39 -11.10
C MET A 410 -28.65 -15.89 -11.96
N SER A 411 -27.47 -16.11 -11.36
CA SER A 411 -26.33 -16.69 -12.05
C SER A 411 -25.69 -17.82 -11.25
N ILE A 412 -25.11 -18.78 -11.98
CA ILE A 412 -24.19 -19.79 -11.44
C ILE A 412 -22.89 -19.78 -12.24
N GLN A 413 -21.81 -20.26 -11.64
CA GLN A 413 -20.57 -20.57 -12.35
C GLN A 413 -20.57 -22.03 -12.81
N VAL A 414 -20.16 -22.25 -14.06
CA VAL A 414 -19.87 -23.57 -14.61
C VAL A 414 -18.38 -23.61 -14.95
N VAL A 415 -17.61 -24.34 -14.16
CA VAL A 415 -16.20 -24.57 -14.44
C VAL A 415 -16.08 -25.83 -15.28
N VAL A 416 -15.49 -25.67 -16.45
CA VAL A 416 -15.31 -26.73 -17.44
C VAL A 416 -13.84 -27.09 -17.45
N SER A 417 -13.51 -28.30 -17.04
CA SER A 417 -12.14 -28.81 -17.02
C SER A 417 -11.97 -29.96 -18.01
N CYS A 418 -10.74 -30.14 -18.51
CA CYS A 418 -10.39 -31.35 -19.24
C CYS A 418 -9.97 -32.45 -18.24
N PRO A 419 -10.58 -33.64 -18.29
CA PRO A 419 -10.19 -34.76 -17.42
C PRO A 419 -8.90 -35.46 -17.89
N VAL A 420 -8.40 -35.12 -19.08
CA VAL A 420 -7.11 -35.62 -19.58
C VAL A 420 -6.01 -34.94 -18.77
N ILE A 421 -5.05 -35.73 -18.29
CA ILE A 421 -3.85 -35.22 -17.64
C ILE A 421 -2.67 -35.72 -18.46
N ALA A 422 -1.93 -34.82 -19.09
CA ALA A 422 -0.74 -35.16 -19.84
C ALA A 422 0.46 -35.14 -18.89
N ASP A 423 1.11 -36.29 -18.76
CA ASP A 423 2.26 -36.43 -17.88
C ASP A 423 3.26 -37.42 -18.46
N PHE A 424 4.53 -37.16 -18.21
CA PHE A 424 5.63 -38.01 -18.58
C PHE A 424 6.84 -37.76 -17.68
N GLU A 425 7.79 -38.69 -17.69
CA GLU A 425 9.07 -38.52 -17.00
C GLU A 425 10.22 -38.77 -17.97
N ALA A 426 11.14 -37.81 -18.07
CA ALA A 426 12.44 -38.02 -18.69
C ALA A 426 13.35 -38.79 -17.72
N GLY A 427 14.01 -39.85 -18.21
CA GLY A 427 14.98 -40.61 -17.41
C GLY A 427 16.21 -39.80 -16.99
N SER A 428 16.46 -38.66 -17.63
CA SER A 428 17.43 -37.64 -17.19
C SER A 428 17.13 -36.29 -17.86
N THR A 429 17.27 -35.18 -17.12
CA THR A 429 17.05 -33.81 -17.62
C THR A 429 18.35 -33.03 -17.87
N ASN A 430 19.50 -33.60 -17.50
CA ASN A 430 20.82 -33.01 -17.73
C ASN A 430 21.73 -34.10 -18.29
N VAL A 431 22.05 -34.01 -19.58
CA VAL A 431 22.82 -35.05 -20.27
C VAL A 431 23.90 -34.44 -21.17
N PRO A 432 25.06 -35.10 -21.33
CA PRO A 432 26.02 -34.71 -22.35
C PRO A 432 25.44 -34.93 -23.76
N ALA A 433 25.84 -34.08 -24.72
CA ALA A 433 25.49 -34.26 -26.13
C ALA A 433 25.85 -35.69 -26.62
N GLY A 434 24.94 -36.29 -27.38
CA GLY A 434 25.05 -37.66 -27.90
C GLY A 434 24.47 -38.75 -27.00
N THR A 435 23.94 -38.40 -25.83
CA THR A 435 23.28 -39.37 -24.91
C THR A 435 21.81 -39.57 -25.30
N VAL A 436 21.33 -40.83 -25.24
CA VAL A 436 19.90 -41.17 -25.41
C VAL A 436 19.17 -40.88 -24.10
N VAL A 437 18.08 -40.13 -24.17
CA VAL A 437 17.13 -39.93 -23.07
C VAL A 437 15.85 -40.70 -23.37
N TYR A 438 15.34 -41.40 -22.35
CA TYR A 438 14.08 -42.15 -22.42
C TYR A 438 12.97 -41.36 -21.75
N PHE A 439 11.82 -41.26 -22.39
CA PHE A 439 10.63 -40.56 -21.90
C PHE A 439 9.49 -41.57 -21.72
N THR A 440 9.05 -41.74 -20.48
CA THR A 440 7.96 -42.66 -20.10
C THR A 440 6.67 -41.87 -19.89
N ASN A 441 5.60 -42.28 -20.55
CA ASN A 441 4.30 -41.60 -20.47
C ASN A 441 3.48 -42.08 -19.27
N TYR A 442 3.00 -41.13 -18.48
CA TYR A 442 2.14 -41.33 -17.31
C TYR A 442 0.77 -40.63 -17.44
N SER A 443 0.41 -40.22 -18.65
CA SER A 443 -0.81 -39.49 -18.94
C SER A 443 -2.06 -40.30 -18.57
N GLN A 444 -3.05 -39.63 -18.01
CA GLN A 444 -4.32 -40.21 -17.58
C GLN A 444 -5.47 -39.78 -18.49
N ASN A 445 -6.46 -40.67 -18.67
CA ASN A 445 -7.68 -40.45 -19.47
C ASN A 445 -7.45 -40.06 -20.95
N ALA A 446 -6.23 -40.23 -21.48
CA ALA A 446 -5.90 -39.99 -22.88
C ALA A 446 -5.98 -41.28 -23.73
N THR A 447 -6.27 -41.13 -25.02
CA THR A 447 -6.22 -42.22 -26.01
C THR A 447 -5.23 -41.97 -27.14
N THR A 448 -4.75 -40.74 -27.31
CA THR A 448 -3.79 -40.32 -28.34
C THR A 448 -2.71 -39.40 -27.77
N TYR A 449 -1.54 -39.39 -28.41
CA TYR A 449 -0.31 -38.73 -27.90
C TYR A 449 0.45 -38.03 -29.03
N SER A 450 1.04 -36.88 -28.74
CA SER A 450 2.00 -36.18 -29.60
C SER A 450 3.15 -35.66 -28.75
N TRP A 451 4.35 -36.18 -28.98
CA TRP A 451 5.58 -35.70 -28.38
C TRP A 451 6.11 -34.53 -29.18
N LEU A 452 6.46 -33.45 -28.50
CA LEU A 452 7.04 -32.25 -29.09
C LEU A 452 8.45 -32.07 -28.58
N LEU A 453 9.33 -31.72 -29.51
CA LEU A 453 10.68 -31.26 -29.23
C LEU A 453 10.79 -29.83 -29.76
N ASP A 454 11.12 -28.88 -28.89
CA ASP A 454 11.19 -27.45 -29.20
C ASP A 454 9.90 -26.96 -29.91
N GLY A 455 8.75 -27.44 -29.43
CA GLY A 455 7.41 -27.14 -29.98
C GLY A 455 7.07 -27.83 -31.30
N SER A 456 7.97 -28.64 -31.87
CA SER A 456 7.72 -29.38 -33.12
C SER A 456 7.36 -30.85 -32.84
N PRO A 457 6.27 -31.39 -33.43
CA PRO A 457 5.91 -32.79 -33.25
C PRO A 457 6.99 -33.74 -33.79
N VAL A 458 7.45 -34.67 -32.96
CA VAL A 458 8.52 -35.64 -33.30
C VAL A 458 8.08 -37.10 -33.20
N SER A 459 7.04 -37.42 -32.43
CA SER A 459 6.53 -38.79 -32.29
C SER A 459 5.07 -38.82 -31.83
N THR A 460 4.37 -39.91 -32.14
CA THR A 460 3.01 -40.21 -31.62
C THR A 460 2.95 -41.55 -30.88
N ALA A 461 4.11 -42.10 -30.52
CA ALA A 461 4.21 -43.35 -29.78
C ALA A 461 3.77 -43.16 -28.31
N LEU A 462 3.37 -44.25 -27.65
CA LEU A 462 3.00 -44.20 -26.23
C LEU A 462 4.17 -43.71 -25.36
N ASN A 463 5.38 -44.26 -25.56
CA ASN A 463 6.64 -43.78 -24.97
C ASN A 463 7.58 -43.24 -26.07
N PHE A 464 8.53 -42.39 -25.70
CA PHE A 464 9.43 -41.70 -26.64
C PHE A 464 10.88 -41.81 -26.18
N ASP A 465 11.81 -42.00 -27.12
CA ASP A 465 13.25 -42.00 -26.88
C ASP A 465 13.95 -41.08 -27.88
N TYR A 466 14.91 -40.28 -27.42
CA TYR A 466 15.56 -39.27 -28.25
C TYR A 466 17.04 -39.09 -27.92
N THR A 467 17.87 -38.90 -28.94
CA THR A 467 19.31 -38.59 -28.79
C THR A 467 19.55 -37.14 -29.16
N PHE A 468 20.01 -36.33 -28.20
CA PHE A 468 20.26 -34.92 -28.44
C PHE A 468 21.64 -34.70 -29.06
N PRO A 469 21.75 -34.14 -30.28
CA PRO A 469 23.00 -34.17 -31.04
C PRO A 469 23.98 -33.05 -30.70
N ALA A 470 23.56 -31.99 -30.01
CA ALA A 470 24.37 -30.81 -29.74
C ALA A 470 24.03 -30.18 -28.38
N ASP A 471 24.95 -29.40 -27.84
CA ASP A 471 24.70 -28.62 -26.64
C ASP A 471 23.61 -27.55 -26.87
N GLY A 472 22.81 -27.30 -25.85
CA GLY A 472 21.64 -26.43 -25.85
C GLY A 472 20.61 -26.91 -24.83
N THR A 473 19.61 -26.08 -24.57
CA THR A 473 18.40 -26.50 -23.85
C THR A 473 17.36 -26.94 -24.87
N TYR A 474 16.74 -28.08 -24.62
CA TYR A 474 15.68 -28.62 -25.46
C TYR A 474 14.40 -28.76 -24.66
N ASP A 475 13.31 -28.25 -25.20
CA ASP A 475 12.03 -28.29 -24.54
C ASP A 475 11.27 -29.53 -24.99
N VAL A 476 11.00 -30.45 -24.06
CA VAL A 476 10.22 -31.66 -24.34
C VAL A 476 8.85 -31.54 -23.71
N GLN A 477 7.81 -31.81 -24.50
CA GLN A 477 6.43 -31.84 -24.05
C GLN A 477 5.69 -33.03 -24.63
N LEU A 478 4.64 -33.44 -23.93
CA LEU A 478 3.68 -34.42 -24.38
C LEU A 478 2.30 -33.76 -24.42
N ILE A 479 1.65 -33.77 -25.58
CA ILE A 479 0.22 -33.51 -25.71
C ILE A 479 -0.50 -34.85 -25.65
N ALA A 480 -1.43 -34.99 -24.71
CA ALA A 480 -2.28 -36.16 -24.58
C ALA A 480 -3.75 -35.77 -24.81
N SER A 481 -4.53 -36.59 -25.52
CA SER A 481 -5.93 -36.27 -25.86
C SER A 481 -6.83 -37.48 -25.86
N ASP A 482 -8.10 -37.28 -25.50
CA ASP A 482 -9.20 -38.25 -25.62
C ASP A 482 -10.07 -38.04 -26.88
N GLY A 483 -9.79 -37.00 -27.66
CA GLY A 483 -10.56 -36.57 -28.84
C GLY A 483 -11.59 -35.46 -28.58
N SER A 484 -11.96 -35.20 -27.32
CA SER A 484 -12.86 -34.10 -26.93
C SER A 484 -12.10 -32.91 -26.34
N CYS A 485 -11.06 -33.19 -25.57
CA CYS A 485 -10.10 -32.21 -25.09
C CYS A 485 -8.67 -32.79 -25.10
N SER A 486 -7.69 -31.95 -24.82
CA SER A 486 -6.29 -32.36 -24.75
C SER A 486 -5.61 -31.59 -23.64
N ASP A 487 -4.78 -32.28 -22.88
CA ASP A 487 -3.87 -31.64 -21.95
C ASP A 487 -2.45 -31.65 -22.50
N THR A 488 -1.65 -30.68 -22.08
CA THR A 488 -0.24 -30.58 -22.46
C THR A 488 0.58 -30.62 -21.18
N SER A 489 1.48 -31.59 -21.09
CA SER A 489 2.35 -31.72 -19.93
C SER A 489 3.18 -30.44 -19.73
N ALA A 490 3.66 -30.23 -18.51
CA ALA A 490 4.72 -29.26 -18.28
C ALA A 490 5.90 -29.52 -19.23
N VAL A 491 6.55 -28.44 -19.66
CA VAL A 491 7.82 -28.54 -20.39
C VAL A 491 8.84 -29.16 -19.45
N GLN A 492 9.42 -30.28 -19.84
CA GLN A 492 10.67 -30.74 -19.23
C GLN A 492 11.82 -30.23 -20.10
N VAL A 493 12.59 -29.29 -19.55
CA VAL A 493 13.79 -28.77 -20.19
C VAL A 493 14.89 -29.80 -20.05
N ILE A 494 15.33 -30.36 -21.16
CA ILE A 494 16.51 -31.19 -21.23
C ILE A 494 17.69 -30.28 -21.52
N THR A 495 18.49 -30.02 -20.50
CA THR A 495 19.72 -29.26 -20.68
C THR A 495 20.79 -30.20 -21.16
N VAL A 496 21.19 -29.97 -22.40
CA VAL A 496 22.34 -30.62 -23.00
C VAL A 496 23.46 -29.61 -22.91
N ALA A 497 24.13 -29.56 -21.78
CA ALA A 497 25.23 -28.64 -21.61
C ALA A 497 26.24 -29.25 -20.67
N ASP A 498 27.47 -28.82 -20.81
CA ASP A 498 28.49 -29.00 -19.79
C ASP A 498 28.26 -27.95 -18.66
N GLY A 499 27.15 -28.07 -17.90
CA GLY A 499 26.84 -27.40 -16.60
C GLY A 499 26.69 -25.85 -16.52
N GLY A 500 25.44 -25.36 -16.33
CA GLY A 500 24.86 -24.01 -16.61
C GLY A 500 24.79 -22.77 -15.66
N ILE A 501 23.56 -22.36 -15.24
CA ILE A 501 23.13 -20.92 -15.05
C ILE A 501 22.53 -20.55 -13.65
N ALA A 502 22.68 -19.28 -13.23
CA ALA A 502 22.20 -18.60 -12.00
C ALA A 502 20.81 -17.90 -12.08
N GLY A 503 20.06 -17.78 -10.96
CA GLY A 503 19.04 -16.71 -10.81
C GLY A 503 17.74 -16.88 -9.98
N THR A 504 17.42 -17.99 -9.29
CA THR A 504 16.05 -18.13 -8.68
C THR A 504 15.98 -18.73 -7.28
N GLY A 505 16.83 -18.34 -6.33
CA GLY A 505 16.66 -18.82 -4.96
C GLY A 505 17.45 -18.09 -3.89
N LEU A 506 16.86 -17.95 -2.70
CA LEU A 506 17.64 -17.72 -1.49
C LEU A 506 18.75 -18.79 -1.42
N PRO A 507 20.00 -18.41 -1.08
CA PRO A 507 21.12 -19.33 -1.10
C PRO A 507 20.91 -20.45 -0.07
N VAL A 508 21.39 -21.67 -0.36
CA VAL A 508 21.48 -22.75 0.63
C VAL A 508 22.42 -22.29 1.75
N TRP A 509 21.94 -22.19 3.00
CA TRP A 509 22.83 -21.87 4.12
C TRP A 509 23.25 -23.15 4.84
N PRO A 510 24.57 -23.41 4.96
CA PRO A 510 25.09 -24.43 5.84
C PRO A 510 25.05 -23.94 7.30
N MET A 511 24.41 -24.71 8.19
CA MET A 511 24.43 -24.46 9.63
C MET A 511 25.36 -25.46 10.34
N VAL A 512 26.07 -24.96 11.35
CA VAL A 512 26.93 -25.77 12.23
C VAL A 512 26.28 -25.83 13.61
N GLU A 513 25.92 -27.03 14.08
CA GLU A 513 25.52 -27.23 15.48
C GLU A 513 26.76 -27.26 16.38
N PHE A 514 26.74 -26.49 17.48
CA PHE A 514 27.89 -26.31 18.39
C PHE A 514 28.29 -27.56 19.20
N TYR A 515 27.70 -28.73 18.94
CA TYR A 515 28.04 -29.99 19.59
C TYR A 515 28.48 -31.05 18.56
N SER A 516 29.74 -30.93 18.14
CA SER A 516 30.71 -31.94 17.66
C SER A 516 30.27 -33.25 16.98
N SER A 517 29.16 -33.30 16.23
CA SER A 517 28.90 -34.46 15.33
C SER A 517 27.90 -34.25 14.20
N TYR A 518 27.17 -33.14 14.12
CA TYR A 518 26.13 -32.93 13.11
C TYR A 518 26.34 -31.59 12.40
N THR A 519 26.61 -31.63 11.09
CA THR A 519 26.55 -30.47 10.19
C THR A 519 25.42 -30.71 9.19
N HIS A 520 24.60 -29.71 8.95
CA HIS A 520 23.44 -29.82 8.06
C HIS A 520 23.37 -28.60 7.12
N ALA A 521 23.14 -28.86 5.84
CA ALA A 521 22.79 -27.83 4.88
C ALA A 521 21.28 -27.63 4.88
N ILE A 522 20.81 -26.38 5.03
CA ILE A 522 19.40 -26.04 4.90
C ILE A 522 19.17 -25.46 3.51
N ASN A 523 18.37 -26.17 2.71
CA ASN A 523 17.92 -25.68 1.42
C ASN A 523 16.66 -24.81 1.60
N TRP A 524 16.86 -23.49 1.68
CA TRP A 524 15.76 -22.54 1.85
C TRP A 524 14.81 -22.47 0.64
N LEU A 525 15.18 -23.03 -0.51
CA LEU A 525 14.29 -23.20 -1.66
C LEU A 525 13.20 -24.24 -1.43
N GLU A 526 13.51 -25.29 -0.65
CA GLU A 526 12.59 -26.40 -0.37
C GLU A 526 11.85 -26.22 0.96
N GLN A 527 12.43 -25.46 1.88
CA GLN A 527 11.84 -25.11 3.17
C GLN A 527 11.94 -23.59 3.39
N PRO A 528 10.97 -22.79 2.89
CA PRO A 528 10.96 -21.37 3.14
C PRO A 528 10.84 -21.10 4.66
N PRO A 529 11.56 -20.11 5.20
CA PRO A 529 11.51 -19.80 6.62
C PRO A 529 10.07 -19.48 7.04
N GLN A 530 9.53 -20.22 8.01
CA GLN A 530 8.23 -19.91 8.61
C GLN A 530 8.44 -18.96 9.80
N PRO A 531 7.63 -17.89 9.95
CA PRO A 531 7.66 -17.05 11.14
C PRO A 531 6.98 -17.79 12.31
N GLU A 532 7.74 -18.54 13.11
CA GLU A 532 7.24 -19.13 14.36
C GLU A 532 7.82 -18.42 15.61
N LEU A 533 6.93 -18.24 16.59
CA LEU A 533 7.20 -17.68 17.92
C LEU A 533 8.29 -18.46 18.70
N ILE A 534 9.08 -17.68 19.44
CA ILE A 534 10.24 -18.08 20.24
C ILE A 534 9.91 -19.14 21.32
N VAL A 535 10.76 -20.18 21.40
CA VAL A 535 10.97 -20.96 22.63
C VAL A 535 12.30 -20.56 23.26
N ALA A 536 12.33 -20.33 24.57
CA ALA A 536 13.52 -20.04 25.35
C ALA A 536 13.94 -21.28 26.18
N ASP A 537 15.22 -21.68 26.16
CA ASP A 537 15.97 -22.27 27.31
C ASP A 537 17.51 -22.44 27.01
N PRO A 538 18.42 -22.88 27.92
CA PRO A 538 19.49 -22.01 28.39
C PRO A 538 20.95 -22.59 28.27
N ALA A 539 21.91 -21.68 28.33
CA ALA A 539 23.27 -21.81 28.90
C ALA A 539 24.46 -22.41 28.10
N SER A 540 25.45 -21.52 27.95
CA SER A 540 26.92 -21.65 27.86
C SER A 540 27.65 -22.02 26.54
N SER A 541 27.91 -21.02 25.68
CA SER A 541 29.21 -20.74 25.02
C SER A 541 29.23 -19.42 24.22
N THR A 542 30.28 -18.60 24.34
CA THR A 542 30.31 -17.19 23.91
C THR A 542 30.91 -16.91 22.52
N ASN A 543 31.23 -17.91 21.69
CA ASN A 543 32.03 -17.70 20.47
C ASN A 543 31.36 -18.36 19.25
N GLY A 544 30.86 -17.55 18.31
CA GLY A 544 30.16 -18.02 17.11
C GLY A 544 31.06 -18.68 16.08
N GLY A 545 30.60 -19.76 15.44
CA GLY A 545 31.19 -20.32 14.22
C GLY A 545 30.79 -19.50 12.99
N ALA A 546 31.44 -19.77 11.86
CA ALA A 546 31.18 -19.11 10.58
C ALA A 546 31.11 -20.14 9.47
N THR A 547 30.37 -19.86 8.41
CA THR A 547 30.31 -20.71 7.23
C THR A 547 30.44 -19.89 5.95
N GLY A 548 30.91 -20.54 4.89
CA GLY A 548 30.95 -20.00 3.54
C GLY A 548 30.63 -21.12 2.55
N ALA A 549 30.02 -20.82 1.41
CA ALA A 549 29.54 -21.84 0.49
C ALA A 549 30.11 -21.63 -0.92
N ALA A 550 30.51 -22.73 -1.56
CA ALA A 550 30.88 -22.74 -2.96
C ALA A 550 29.69 -23.23 -3.79
N PHE A 551 29.36 -22.45 -4.81
CA PHE A 551 28.31 -22.82 -5.76
C PHE A 551 28.91 -23.10 -7.13
N SER A 552 28.31 -24.04 -7.84
CA SER A 552 28.54 -24.31 -9.26
C SER A 552 28.10 -23.11 -10.12
N PRO A 553 28.47 -23.03 -11.42
CA PRO A 553 27.91 -22.01 -12.31
C PRO A 553 26.37 -22.07 -12.37
N CYS A 554 25.82 -23.27 -12.13
CA CYS A 554 24.39 -23.56 -12.08
C CYS A 554 23.73 -23.22 -10.73
N GLY A 555 24.45 -22.63 -9.78
CA GLY A 555 23.92 -22.33 -8.45
C GLY A 555 23.73 -23.55 -7.53
N GLY A 556 24.20 -24.74 -7.93
CA GLY A 556 24.20 -25.91 -7.06
C GLY A 556 25.28 -25.80 -5.99
N LEU A 557 24.97 -26.16 -4.74
CA LEU A 557 25.98 -26.22 -3.68
C LEU A 557 27.01 -27.31 -4.04
N GLU A 558 28.27 -26.92 -4.21
CA GLU A 558 29.39 -27.82 -4.53
C GLU A 558 30.05 -28.33 -3.26
N PHE A 559 30.32 -27.41 -2.33
CA PHE A 559 30.81 -27.69 -0.98
C PHE A 559 30.53 -26.48 -0.08
N PHE A 560 30.66 -26.68 1.23
CA PHE A 560 30.69 -25.59 2.17
C PHE A 560 31.85 -25.69 3.13
N VAL A 561 32.27 -24.52 3.58
CA VAL A 561 33.35 -24.28 4.51
C VAL A 561 32.74 -23.93 5.85
N ALA A 562 33.25 -24.51 6.91
CA ALA A 562 32.75 -24.28 8.26
C ALA A 562 33.90 -24.09 9.23
N HIS A 563 33.82 -23.04 10.03
CA HIS A 563 34.70 -22.75 11.14
C HIS A 563 33.94 -22.99 12.45
N THR A 564 34.46 -23.88 13.30
CA THR A 564 33.75 -24.36 14.50
C THR A 564 33.67 -23.36 15.66
N GLY A 565 34.28 -22.17 15.54
CA GLY A 565 34.28 -21.15 16.59
C GLY A 565 35.20 -21.46 17.78
N THR A 566 35.92 -22.58 17.74
CA THR A 566 36.88 -23.00 18.77
C THR A 566 38.20 -22.22 18.61
N GLY A 567 38.98 -22.09 19.68
CA GLY A 567 40.28 -21.41 19.63
C GLY A 567 41.42 -22.23 19.00
N ASP A 568 41.10 -23.33 18.30
CA ASP A 568 42.09 -24.19 17.65
C ASP A 568 42.46 -23.59 16.28
N PRO A 569 43.75 -23.41 15.97
CA PRO A 569 44.18 -22.86 14.69
C PRO A 569 43.88 -23.73 13.47
N ASN A 570 43.47 -24.98 13.66
CA ASN A 570 43.10 -25.89 12.57
C ASN A 570 41.60 -26.22 12.63
N ASN A 571 40.73 -25.23 12.59
CA ASN A 571 39.29 -25.43 12.85
C ASN A 571 38.38 -25.09 11.68
N LEU A 572 38.97 -24.89 10.48
CA LEU A 572 38.24 -24.71 9.23
C LEU A 572 38.15 -26.06 8.50
N PHE A 573 36.93 -26.54 8.38
CA PHE A 573 36.55 -27.80 7.76
C PHE A 573 35.83 -27.53 6.45
N ILE A 574 35.93 -28.46 5.50
CA ILE A 574 35.19 -28.38 4.24
C ILE A 574 34.34 -29.64 4.12
N TYR A 575 33.07 -29.46 3.81
CA TYR A 575 32.06 -30.50 3.73
C TYR A 575 31.39 -30.50 2.35
N ALA A 576 31.01 -31.68 1.88
CA ALA A 576 30.13 -31.85 0.74
C ALA A 576 28.71 -31.39 1.11
N PRO A 577 27.82 -31.20 0.12
CA PRO A 577 26.46 -30.71 0.36
C PRO A 577 25.64 -31.56 1.34
N ASP A 578 25.94 -32.86 1.43
CA ASP A 578 25.30 -33.82 2.33
C ASP A 578 25.91 -33.85 3.75
N GLY A 579 26.89 -32.99 4.05
CA GLY A 579 27.59 -32.93 5.32
C GLY A 579 28.78 -33.91 5.43
N THR A 580 29.11 -34.64 4.37
CA THR A 580 30.30 -35.50 4.34
C THR A 580 31.57 -34.66 4.39
N GLU A 581 32.48 -34.96 5.30
CA GLU A 581 33.74 -34.23 5.46
C GLU A 581 34.67 -34.47 4.26
N LEU A 582 34.96 -33.41 3.49
CA LEU A 582 35.85 -33.42 2.31
C LEU A 582 37.29 -33.07 2.67
N LEU A 583 37.47 -32.17 3.63
CA LEU A 583 38.78 -31.77 4.15
C LEU A 583 38.69 -31.56 5.65
N SER A 584 39.54 -32.28 6.38
CA SER A 584 39.71 -32.15 7.83
C SER A 584 41.14 -32.43 8.24
N ASN A 585 41.45 -32.15 9.50
CA ASN A 585 42.78 -32.32 10.11
C ASN A 585 43.37 -33.74 10.01
N SER A 586 42.58 -34.73 9.62
CA SER A 586 42.99 -36.12 9.47
C SER A 586 43.30 -36.52 8.02
N THR A 587 43.00 -35.65 7.04
CA THR A 587 43.18 -35.94 5.61
C THR A 587 44.64 -35.70 5.16
N PRO A 588 45.22 -36.50 4.23
CA PRO A 588 46.63 -36.38 3.81
C PRO A 588 47.03 -35.02 3.21
N ASN A 589 46.05 -34.27 2.69
CA ASN A 589 46.21 -32.89 2.20
C ASN A 589 45.65 -31.84 3.18
N GLY A 590 45.27 -32.23 4.40
CA GLY A 590 44.58 -31.38 5.36
C GLY A 590 45.09 -31.55 6.78
N PRO A 591 46.18 -30.89 7.20
CA PRO A 591 45.98 -29.96 8.29
C PRO A 591 45.20 -28.77 7.72
N GLY A 592 44.09 -28.41 8.34
CA GLY A 592 43.10 -27.43 7.85
C GLY A 592 43.71 -26.08 7.44
N LEU A 593 42.88 -25.29 6.75
CA LEU A 593 43.17 -23.88 6.55
C LEU A 593 43.29 -23.23 7.93
N ASN A 594 44.29 -22.36 8.09
CA ASN A 594 44.56 -21.76 9.39
C ASN A 594 43.60 -20.59 9.65
N ALA A 595 42.41 -20.89 10.14
CA ALA A 595 41.54 -19.90 10.76
C ALA A 595 41.60 -20.12 12.27
N VAL A 596 41.73 -19.06 13.06
CA VAL A 596 41.75 -19.19 14.53
C VAL A 596 40.94 -18.06 15.11
N LYS A 597 40.00 -18.40 16.00
CA LYS A 597 39.29 -17.53 16.95
C LYS A 597 38.87 -16.13 16.43
N SER A 598 37.55 -15.97 16.24
CA SER A 598 36.81 -14.73 15.98
C SER A 598 36.58 -14.30 14.54
N GLY A 599 37.07 -15.03 13.52
CA GLY A 599 36.57 -14.83 12.15
C GLY A 599 35.10 -15.25 12.09
N GLN A 600 34.17 -14.29 12.17
CA GLN A 600 32.73 -14.54 12.04
C GLN A 600 32.28 -14.65 10.58
N GLU A 601 33.21 -14.54 9.62
CA GLU A 601 32.89 -14.40 8.21
C GLU A 601 33.96 -15.06 7.33
N ILE A 602 33.52 -15.92 6.41
CA ILE A 602 34.33 -16.65 5.44
C ILE A 602 33.78 -16.31 4.06
N GLU A 603 34.64 -15.86 3.16
CA GLU A 603 34.26 -15.62 1.77
C GLU A 603 34.76 -16.75 0.88
N VAL A 604 33.87 -17.31 0.06
CA VAL A 604 34.18 -18.39 -0.88
C VAL A 604 33.87 -17.89 -2.28
N VAL A 605 34.92 -17.58 -3.03
CA VAL A 605 34.80 -16.94 -4.34
C VAL A 605 35.37 -17.88 -5.39
N ARG A 606 34.66 -18.08 -6.49
CA ARG A 606 35.19 -18.82 -7.64
C ARG A 606 36.41 -18.08 -8.22
N VAL A 607 37.43 -18.82 -8.60
CA VAL A 607 38.59 -18.23 -9.29
C VAL A 607 38.14 -17.78 -10.69
N PRO A 608 38.34 -16.50 -11.08
CA PRO A 608 37.96 -16.04 -12.40
C PRO A 608 38.57 -16.88 -13.53
N GLY A 609 37.74 -17.33 -14.47
CA GLY A 609 38.14 -18.16 -15.60
C GLY A 609 38.28 -19.66 -15.31
N TYR A 610 38.00 -20.11 -14.08
CA TYR A 610 38.02 -21.54 -13.71
C TYR A 610 36.62 -22.00 -13.30
N ILE A 611 36.28 -23.24 -13.68
CA ILE A 611 34.97 -23.83 -13.34
C ILE A 611 35.00 -24.65 -12.04
N ASP A 612 36.20 -25.08 -11.65
CA ASP A 612 36.47 -26.06 -10.61
C ASP A 612 37.46 -25.53 -9.55
N GLU A 613 37.69 -24.22 -9.48
CA GLU A 613 38.58 -23.61 -8.50
C GLU A 613 37.96 -22.46 -7.72
N TRP A 614 38.33 -22.37 -6.44
CA TRP A 614 37.82 -21.37 -5.50
C TRP A 614 38.94 -20.77 -4.65
N TYR A 615 38.78 -19.51 -4.28
CA TYR A 615 39.45 -18.85 -3.17
C TYR A 615 38.57 -18.94 -1.93
N ILE A 616 39.09 -19.48 -0.84
CA ILE A 616 38.52 -19.35 0.50
C ILE A 616 39.31 -18.25 1.21
N ILE A 617 38.65 -17.17 1.58
CA ILE A 617 39.22 -15.98 2.21
C ILE A 617 38.76 -15.93 3.67
N TYR A 618 39.71 -15.83 4.59
CA TYR A 618 39.49 -15.96 6.03
C TYR A 618 40.52 -15.15 6.81
N ASP A 619 40.31 -15.05 8.11
CA ASP A 619 41.20 -14.33 9.02
C ASP A 619 42.14 -15.28 9.76
N GLU A 620 43.45 -14.97 9.73
CA GLU A 620 44.46 -15.58 10.60
C GLU A 620 44.59 -14.79 11.91
N TRP A 621 44.59 -15.50 13.05
CA TRP A 621 44.96 -14.93 14.35
C TRP A 621 46.47 -14.97 14.59
N SER A 622 46.97 -14.03 15.39
CA SER A 622 48.30 -14.12 16.03
C SER A 622 48.22 -13.84 17.53
N SER A 623 49.04 -14.51 18.36
CA SER A 623 49.25 -14.13 19.77
C SER A 623 50.36 -13.11 19.90
N ASP A 624 50.18 -12.15 20.82
CA ASP A 624 51.31 -11.53 21.52
C ASP A 624 51.16 -11.91 23.00
N ALA A 625 52.02 -12.81 23.45
CA ALA A 625 52.04 -13.30 24.82
C ALA A 625 52.53 -12.25 25.84
N THR A 626 52.81 -11.00 25.43
CA THR A 626 53.38 -9.96 26.30
C THR A 626 52.41 -8.87 26.75
N ALA A 627 51.13 -8.96 26.39
CA ALA A 627 50.12 -8.02 26.85
C ALA A 627 49.90 -8.03 28.38
N PRO A 628 49.94 -6.87 29.08
CA PRO A 628 49.75 -6.81 30.52
C PRO A 628 48.39 -7.37 30.98
N SER A 629 48.40 -8.14 32.07
CA SER A 629 47.21 -8.73 32.68
C SER A 629 46.15 -7.68 33.02
N GLY A 630 44.94 -7.81 32.45
CA GLY A 630 43.81 -6.91 32.67
C GLY A 630 43.31 -6.20 31.40
N ASN A 631 44.09 -6.22 30.33
CA ASN A 631 43.62 -5.96 28.97
C ASN A 631 43.67 -7.28 28.20
N ALA A 632 42.53 -7.80 27.75
CA ALA A 632 42.55 -8.77 26.66
C ALA A 632 43.06 -8.01 25.43
N ALA A 633 44.37 -8.07 25.18
CA ALA A 633 44.96 -7.38 24.05
C ALA A 633 44.42 -7.97 22.75
N TYR A 634 43.73 -7.10 22.00
CA TYR A 634 43.33 -7.29 20.63
C TYR A 634 44.58 -7.37 19.75
N ASN A 635 44.67 -8.41 18.91
CA ASN A 635 45.67 -8.50 17.84
C ASN A 635 44.97 -8.37 16.50
N ALA A 636 45.68 -7.74 15.57
CA ALA A 636 45.24 -7.55 14.20
C ALA A 636 44.88 -8.87 13.50
N ASN A 637 43.66 -8.99 12.96
CA ASN A 637 43.34 -10.06 12.01
C ASN A 637 44.06 -9.78 10.70
N ARG A 638 44.86 -10.75 10.26
CA ARG A 638 45.46 -10.73 8.92
C ARG A 638 44.55 -11.54 8.04
N VAL A 639 44.10 -10.96 6.92
CA VAL A 639 43.29 -11.71 5.96
C VAL A 639 44.23 -12.57 5.12
N ALA A 640 43.94 -13.86 5.05
CA ALA A 640 44.60 -14.82 4.18
C ALA A 640 43.57 -15.43 3.21
N TYR A 641 44.07 -16.03 2.14
CA TYR A 641 43.27 -16.87 1.27
C TYR A 641 43.96 -18.19 1.01
N SER A 642 43.16 -19.21 0.71
CA SER A 642 43.63 -20.46 0.13
C SER A 642 42.93 -20.71 -1.19
N ARG A 643 43.67 -21.21 -2.16
CA ARG A 643 43.15 -21.61 -3.47
C ARG A 643 42.99 -23.11 -3.49
N LEU A 644 41.81 -23.57 -3.87
CA LEU A 644 41.46 -24.98 -3.93
C LEU A 644 40.86 -25.31 -5.29
N ARG A 645 41.00 -26.58 -5.67
CA ARG A 645 40.31 -27.19 -6.78
C ARG A 645 39.36 -28.26 -6.26
N TYR A 646 38.10 -28.25 -6.70
CA TYR A 646 37.13 -29.30 -6.40
C TYR A 646 36.61 -29.89 -7.70
N GLN A 647 36.95 -31.16 -7.94
CA GLN A 647 36.62 -31.87 -9.17
C GLN A 647 36.25 -33.32 -8.85
N ASN A 648 35.12 -33.80 -9.36
CA ASN A 648 34.65 -35.19 -9.18
C ASN A 648 34.58 -35.63 -7.71
N GLY A 649 34.09 -34.77 -6.81
CA GLY A 649 33.99 -35.08 -5.38
C GLY A 649 35.30 -35.03 -4.60
N VAL A 650 36.42 -34.66 -5.25
CA VAL A 650 37.74 -34.60 -4.63
C VAL A 650 38.20 -33.15 -4.51
N LEU A 651 38.56 -32.74 -3.30
CA LEU A 651 39.10 -31.42 -3.01
C LEU A 651 40.63 -31.46 -2.91
N THR A 652 41.30 -30.54 -3.61
CA THR A 652 42.76 -30.37 -3.60
C THR A 652 43.13 -28.93 -3.28
N VAL A 653 44.01 -28.72 -2.30
CA VAL A 653 44.53 -27.39 -1.96
C VAL A 653 45.71 -27.06 -2.89
N LEU A 654 45.58 -26.00 -3.69
CA LEU A 654 46.58 -25.52 -4.66
C LEU A 654 47.52 -24.48 -4.04
N GLU A 655 46.96 -23.53 -3.30
CA GLU A 655 47.70 -22.53 -2.54
C GLU A 655 47.11 -22.49 -1.14
N LYS A 656 47.97 -22.38 -0.12
CA LYS A 656 47.57 -22.47 1.27
C LYS A 656 48.05 -21.24 2.05
N ASP A 657 47.13 -20.64 2.81
CA ASP A 657 47.39 -19.56 3.77
C ASP A 657 48.18 -18.38 3.16
N VAL A 658 47.79 -17.95 1.95
CA VAL A 658 48.42 -16.82 1.26
C VAL A 658 47.88 -15.52 1.83
N LEU A 659 48.76 -14.74 2.44
CA LEU A 659 48.41 -13.50 3.12
C LEU A 659 48.12 -12.35 2.14
N LEU A 660 47.03 -11.63 2.39
CA LEU A 660 46.73 -10.40 1.66
C LEU A 660 47.65 -9.26 2.13
N THR A 661 48.31 -8.63 1.16
CA THR A 661 49.17 -7.47 1.40
C THR A 661 48.63 -6.25 0.66
N GLY A 662 48.59 -5.10 1.34
CA GLY A 662 48.22 -3.83 0.74
C GLY A 662 49.38 -3.15 -0.01
N PRO A 663 49.35 -1.81 -0.19
CA PRO A 663 50.35 -1.08 -0.95
C PRO A 663 51.78 -1.37 -0.46
N GLY A 664 52.68 -1.70 -1.38
CA GLY A 664 54.08 -1.97 -1.06
C GLY A 664 54.35 -3.29 -0.36
N GLY A 665 53.40 -4.24 -0.35
CA GLY A 665 53.57 -5.56 0.27
C GLY A 665 53.38 -5.58 1.79
N VAL A 666 52.81 -4.51 2.35
CA VAL A 666 52.56 -4.39 3.79
C VAL A 666 51.24 -5.08 4.15
N ALA A 667 51.27 -6.01 5.10
CA ALA A 667 50.04 -6.59 5.64
C ALA A 667 49.33 -5.56 6.55
N PHE A 668 48.03 -5.38 6.35
CA PHE A 668 47.18 -4.49 7.16
C PHE A 668 46.26 -5.29 8.08
N THR A 669 45.61 -4.56 8.98
CA THR A 669 44.64 -5.09 9.94
C THR A 669 43.22 -4.81 9.46
N TYR A 670 42.40 -5.86 9.47
CA TYR A 670 40.99 -5.78 9.07
C TYR A 670 40.07 -6.18 10.22
N ASN A 671 38.84 -5.65 10.20
CA ASN A 671 37.74 -6.16 11.01
C ASN A 671 37.08 -7.36 10.31
N ASP A 672 36.23 -8.11 11.03
CA ASP A 672 35.37 -9.11 10.40
C ASP A 672 34.29 -8.34 9.59
N GLY A 673 34.44 -8.36 8.28
CA GLY A 673 33.67 -7.56 7.32
C GLY A 673 34.31 -7.66 5.93
N LYS A 674 33.83 -8.60 5.12
CA LYS A 674 34.25 -8.90 3.76
C LYS A 674 33.04 -8.90 2.83
N ALA A 675 33.15 -8.29 1.66
CA ALA A 675 32.16 -8.42 0.61
C ALA A 675 32.85 -8.53 -0.75
N VAL A 676 32.24 -9.28 -1.67
CA VAL A 676 32.81 -9.58 -2.98
C VAL A 676 31.81 -9.19 -4.08
N SER A 677 32.29 -8.47 -5.09
CA SER A 677 31.47 -8.11 -6.27
C SER A 677 31.47 -9.22 -7.32
N ARG A 678 30.46 -9.25 -8.20
CA ARG A 678 30.43 -10.18 -9.34
C ARG A 678 31.46 -9.81 -10.39
N THR A 679 31.79 -8.53 -10.54
CA THR A 679 32.79 -8.06 -11.50
C THR A 679 33.67 -6.97 -10.91
N ALA A 680 34.89 -6.82 -11.41
CA ALA A 680 35.78 -5.74 -11.00
C ALA A 680 35.55 -4.50 -11.88
N GLY A 681 34.48 -3.76 -11.59
CA GLY A 681 34.10 -2.55 -12.34
C GLY A 681 33.59 -2.86 -13.74
N GLY A 682 32.80 -3.94 -13.88
CA GLY A 682 32.28 -4.43 -15.15
C GLY A 682 33.21 -5.39 -15.90
N ASP A 683 34.43 -5.63 -15.41
CA ASP A 683 35.33 -6.66 -15.94
C ASP A 683 34.90 -8.06 -15.45
N PRO A 684 34.41 -8.95 -16.34
CA PRO A 684 33.98 -10.30 -15.95
C PRO A 684 35.14 -11.25 -15.64
N SER A 685 36.39 -10.84 -15.90
CA SER A 685 37.58 -11.64 -15.63
C SER A 685 38.19 -11.42 -14.24
N ALA A 686 37.56 -10.58 -13.42
CA ALA A 686 38.01 -10.27 -12.07
C ALA A 686 36.84 -9.92 -11.15
N HIS A 687 37.06 -10.03 -9.84
CA HIS A 687 36.12 -9.55 -8.81
C HIS A 687 36.78 -8.46 -7.96
N TYR A 688 35.99 -7.61 -7.29
CA TYR A 688 36.49 -6.80 -6.18
C TYR A 688 36.19 -7.47 -4.85
N LEU A 689 37.17 -7.46 -3.96
CA LEU A 689 37.02 -7.81 -2.54
C LEU A 689 37.17 -6.53 -1.72
N TYR A 690 36.17 -6.25 -0.91
CA TYR A 690 36.15 -5.09 -0.01
C TYR A 690 36.40 -5.54 1.41
N LEU A 691 37.35 -4.90 2.08
CA LEU A 691 37.73 -5.20 3.44
C LEU A 691 37.69 -3.96 4.30
N THR A 692 37.05 -4.08 5.47
CA THR A 692 36.99 -2.98 6.43
C THR A 692 38.32 -2.85 7.17
N ARG A 693 39.09 -1.82 6.84
CA ARG A 693 40.39 -1.53 7.47
C ARG A 693 40.20 -0.69 8.73
N ARG A 694 40.89 -1.11 9.80
CA ARG A 694 40.99 -0.35 11.05
C ARG A 694 42.45 -0.15 11.46
N ALA A 695 42.77 1.06 11.92
CA ALA A 695 44.06 1.35 12.55
C ALA A 695 43.99 1.17 14.08
N LEU A 696 45.02 0.56 14.67
CA LEU A 696 45.13 0.33 16.11
C LEU A 696 44.97 1.65 16.89
N ASN A 697 44.07 1.69 17.88
CA ASN A 697 43.79 2.86 18.73
C ASN A 697 43.29 4.13 17.97
N GLN A 698 42.71 3.97 16.77
CA GLN A 698 42.12 5.10 16.04
C GLN A 698 40.58 5.09 16.08
N THR A 699 40.01 6.28 16.07
CA THR A 699 38.56 6.56 15.98
C THR A 699 38.16 6.82 14.52
N SER A 700 38.55 5.91 13.63
CA SER A 700 38.29 6.09 12.21
C SER A 700 38.19 4.77 11.44
N LEU A 701 37.43 4.82 10.36
CA LEU A 701 37.07 3.70 9.48
C LEU A 701 37.61 3.98 8.06
N SER A 702 38.02 2.95 7.32
CA SER A 702 38.27 3.03 5.88
C SER A 702 38.04 1.68 5.23
N LEU A 703 37.74 1.63 3.94
CA LEU A 703 37.67 0.38 3.18
C LEU A 703 38.88 0.24 2.27
N ASP A 704 39.44 -0.96 2.25
CA ASP A 704 40.33 -1.40 1.17
C ASP A 704 39.56 -2.16 0.12
N ARG A 705 39.97 -1.98 -1.12
CA ARG A 705 39.55 -2.78 -2.26
C ARG A 705 40.73 -3.58 -2.77
N PHE A 706 40.49 -4.86 -3.01
CA PHE A 706 41.39 -5.81 -3.64
C PHE A 706 40.76 -6.29 -4.93
N ARG A 707 41.58 -6.64 -5.92
CA ARG A 707 41.17 -7.26 -7.17
C ARG A 707 41.49 -8.76 -7.10
N ILE A 708 40.46 -9.59 -7.20
CA ILE A 708 40.58 -11.06 -7.30
C ILE A 708 40.70 -11.40 -8.77
N GLU A 709 41.77 -12.10 -9.14
CA GLU A 709 42.07 -12.51 -10.50
C GLU A 709 42.43 -14.01 -10.56
N SER A 710 42.54 -14.55 -11.76
CA SER A 710 42.92 -15.95 -12.00
C SER A 710 44.29 -16.37 -11.41
N THR A 711 45.15 -15.40 -11.09
CA THR A 711 46.52 -15.61 -10.60
C THR A 711 46.72 -15.27 -9.13
N GLY A 712 45.72 -14.70 -8.45
CA GLY A 712 45.83 -14.29 -7.05
C GLY A 712 44.90 -13.13 -6.70
N ILE A 713 45.09 -12.59 -5.49
CA ILE A 713 44.35 -11.45 -4.98
C ILE A 713 45.33 -10.30 -4.72
N TYR A 714 45.09 -9.14 -5.34
CA TYR A 714 46.00 -7.99 -5.32
C TYR A 714 45.33 -6.74 -4.77
N TRP A 715 46.08 -5.89 -4.04
CA TRP A 715 45.54 -4.62 -3.55
C TRP A 715 45.27 -3.64 -4.71
N ASP A 716 44.14 -2.93 -4.64
CA ASP A 716 43.70 -1.98 -5.68
C ASP A 716 43.59 -0.54 -5.15
N ALA A 717 42.79 -0.29 -4.11
CA ALA A 717 42.50 1.05 -3.63
C ALA A 717 42.12 1.12 -2.14
N ASN A 718 42.06 2.34 -1.58
CA ASN A 718 41.52 2.63 -0.24
C ASN A 718 40.64 3.88 -0.29
N THR A 719 39.53 3.88 0.45
CA THR A 719 38.57 5.01 0.46
C THR A 719 39.11 6.30 1.08
N GLY A 720 40.21 6.23 1.84
CA GLY A 720 40.55 7.24 2.82
C GLY A 720 39.75 7.09 4.10
N THR A 721 40.16 7.84 5.11
CA THR A 721 39.71 7.71 6.49
C THR A 721 38.44 8.52 6.76
N VAL A 722 37.41 7.88 7.31
CA VAL A 722 36.17 8.49 7.78
C VAL A 722 36.23 8.57 9.32
N PRO A 723 35.91 9.72 9.97
CA PRO A 723 35.76 9.78 11.42
C PRO A 723 34.69 8.79 11.88
N ALA A 724 35.01 7.94 12.86
CA ALA A 724 34.07 6.97 13.40
C ALA A 724 34.44 6.72 14.87
N ALA A 725 33.60 7.17 15.82
CA ALA A 725 33.85 6.94 17.24
C ALA A 725 33.74 5.43 17.55
N TYR A 726 34.87 4.73 17.57
CA TYR A 726 34.91 3.27 17.77
C TYR A 726 35.35 2.97 19.21
N TYR A 727 34.63 2.11 19.93
CA TYR A 727 35.07 1.65 21.25
C TYR A 727 35.92 0.37 21.16
N GLY A 728 36.92 0.25 22.03
CA GLY A 728 37.84 -0.88 22.06
C GLY A 728 37.23 -2.19 22.58
N LEU A 729 37.79 -3.31 22.08
CA LEU A 729 37.83 -4.62 22.74
C LEU A 729 36.67 -5.63 22.53
N THR A 730 35.87 -5.60 21.45
CA THR A 730 34.91 -6.70 21.18
C THR A 730 35.16 -7.41 19.85
N HIS A 731 35.19 -8.75 19.91
CA HIS A 731 35.32 -9.76 18.83
C HIS A 731 34.18 -9.80 17.82
N ALA A 732 33.49 -8.68 17.67
CA ALA A 732 32.22 -8.63 17.01
C ALA A 732 32.44 -7.68 15.81
N GLY A 733 32.55 -8.25 14.61
CA GLY A 733 32.82 -7.57 13.34
C GLY A 733 31.97 -6.36 12.95
N SER A 734 32.32 -5.78 11.80
CA SER A 734 31.58 -4.75 11.06
C SER A 734 31.01 -5.37 9.78
N PRO A 735 29.79 -5.94 9.81
CA PRO A 735 29.14 -6.46 8.62
C PRO A 735 29.21 -5.48 7.46
N ILE A 736 29.53 -5.99 6.28
CA ILE A 736 29.60 -5.26 5.04
C ILE A 736 28.73 -5.97 4.02
N GLU A 737 28.04 -5.22 3.17
CA GLU A 737 27.21 -5.77 2.10
C GLU A 737 27.28 -4.87 0.87
N LEU A 738 27.25 -5.46 -0.32
CA LEU A 738 27.11 -4.74 -1.59
C LEU A 738 25.66 -4.74 -2.06
N SER A 739 25.21 -3.62 -2.62
CA SER A 739 23.90 -3.56 -3.28
C SER A 739 23.83 -4.53 -4.48
N PRO A 740 22.64 -4.99 -4.92
CA PRO A 740 22.50 -5.95 -6.01
C PRO A 740 23.03 -5.45 -7.36
N ASP A 741 23.09 -4.14 -7.54
CA ASP A 741 23.68 -3.46 -8.69
C ASP A 741 25.16 -3.08 -8.48
N GLU A 742 25.72 -3.41 -7.31
CA GLU A 742 27.11 -3.18 -6.91
C GLU A 742 27.52 -1.70 -6.86
N SER A 743 26.57 -0.77 -6.78
CA SER A 743 26.84 0.67 -6.70
C SER A 743 27.17 1.16 -5.29
N THR A 744 26.67 0.46 -4.26
CA THR A 744 26.70 0.93 -2.87
C THR A 744 27.26 -0.15 -1.95
N ILE A 745 28.14 0.24 -1.03
CA ILE A 745 28.75 -0.63 -0.03
C ILE A 745 28.28 -0.14 1.35
N ALA A 746 27.49 -0.96 2.05
CA ALA A 746 27.02 -0.64 3.39
C ALA A 746 27.92 -1.29 4.43
N VAL A 747 28.28 -0.55 5.49
CA VAL A 747 29.19 -1.01 6.56
C VAL A 747 28.62 -0.63 7.92
N VAL A 748 28.45 -1.61 8.82
CA VAL A 748 28.04 -1.33 10.20
C VAL A 748 29.24 -0.94 11.06
N ASN A 749 29.14 0.18 11.76
CA ASN A 749 30.11 0.66 12.73
C ASN A 749 29.60 0.41 14.16
N ARG A 750 30.23 -0.52 14.89
CA ARG A 750 29.77 -0.87 16.25
C ARG A 750 30.38 0.05 17.31
N ASN A 751 29.55 0.79 18.06
CA ASN A 751 30.00 1.80 19.03
C ASN A 751 29.53 1.53 20.50
N GLN A 752 30.49 1.63 21.42
CA GLN A 752 30.38 1.92 22.88
C GLN A 752 29.34 2.95 23.35
N SER A 753 29.44 4.16 22.80
CA SER A 753 28.78 5.34 23.35
C SER A 753 27.42 5.52 22.72
N GLY A 754 26.36 5.45 23.54
CA GLY A 754 24.97 5.47 23.08
C GLY A 754 24.54 6.79 22.48
N ASN A 755 24.94 7.08 21.24
CA ASN A 755 24.31 7.93 20.20
C ASN A 755 25.35 8.41 19.17
N ALA A 756 25.95 7.54 18.35
CA ALA A 756 26.75 7.99 17.21
C ALA A 756 26.82 6.96 16.06
N GLU A 757 26.66 7.46 14.82
CA GLU A 757 26.97 6.88 13.50
C GLU A 757 27.11 5.34 13.42
N ASP A 758 26.04 4.66 12.99
CA ASP A 758 25.90 3.21 13.10
C ASP A 758 26.09 2.47 11.76
N VAL A 759 25.74 3.08 10.62
CA VAL A 759 25.94 2.50 9.28
C VAL A 759 26.52 3.53 8.34
N PHE A 760 27.54 3.14 7.58
CA PHE A 760 28.23 3.95 6.57
C PHE A 760 27.94 3.39 5.18
N LEU A 761 27.46 4.24 4.27
CA LEU A 761 27.21 3.89 2.87
C LEU A 761 28.30 4.54 2.02
N PHE A 762 29.14 3.70 1.40
CA PHE A 762 30.17 4.13 0.47
C PHE A 762 29.68 3.92 -0.97
N ASP A 763 29.90 4.90 -1.83
CA ASP A 763 29.76 4.72 -3.28
C ASP A 763 30.91 3.83 -3.79
N ALA A 764 30.57 2.69 -4.40
CA ALA A 764 31.53 1.70 -4.88
C ALA A 764 32.33 2.18 -6.09
N ALA A 765 31.74 3.05 -6.92
CA ALA A 765 32.37 3.58 -8.12
C ALA A 765 33.34 4.72 -7.79
N ALA A 766 32.91 5.67 -6.97
CA ALA A 766 33.74 6.79 -6.50
C ALA A 766 34.80 6.32 -5.49
N PHE A 767 34.47 5.32 -4.67
CA PHE A 767 35.32 4.64 -3.69
C PHE A 767 36.25 5.57 -2.90
N ASN A 768 35.68 6.62 -2.30
CA ASN A 768 36.42 7.60 -1.50
C ASN A 768 35.56 8.16 -0.35
N ASN A 769 36.21 8.81 0.63
CA ASN A 769 35.56 9.29 1.85
C ASN A 769 34.74 10.59 1.68
N SER A 770 34.79 11.24 0.51
CA SER A 770 34.05 12.48 0.26
C SER A 770 32.58 12.26 -0.12
N ALA A 771 32.23 11.05 -0.55
CA ALA A 771 30.89 10.65 -0.96
C ALA A 771 30.22 9.67 0.03
N VAL A 772 30.70 9.62 1.28
CA VAL A 772 30.18 8.68 2.28
C VAL A 772 28.94 9.26 2.94
N GLN A 773 27.83 8.54 2.85
CA GLN A 773 26.62 8.84 3.59
C GLN A 773 26.64 8.10 4.93
N VAL A 774 26.27 8.82 6.00
CA VAL A 774 26.26 8.27 7.35
C VAL A 774 24.82 8.14 7.84
N VAL A 775 24.45 6.95 8.27
CA VAL A 775 23.15 6.64 8.86
C VAL A 775 23.32 6.47 10.35
N THR A 776 22.71 7.37 11.12
CA THR A 776 22.77 7.36 12.59
C THR A 776 21.49 6.74 13.14
N GLY A 777 21.59 5.56 13.75
CA GLY A 777 20.49 4.84 14.39
C GLY A 777 19.79 5.63 15.49
N GLY A 778 20.53 6.48 16.19
CA GLY A 778 19.99 7.44 17.17
C GLY A 778 19.10 8.55 16.59
N ASN A 779 19.05 8.74 15.26
CA ASN A 779 18.19 9.72 14.58
C ASN A 779 17.08 9.07 13.75
N LEU A 780 17.07 7.73 13.64
CA LEU A 780 16.07 7.01 12.87
C LEU A 780 14.73 7.09 13.60
N VAL A 781 13.70 7.46 12.84
CA VAL A 781 12.30 7.53 13.31
C VAL A 781 11.69 6.16 13.13
N LEU A 782 11.08 5.64 14.20
CA LEU A 782 10.34 4.40 14.14
C LEU A 782 8.95 4.63 13.53
N VAL A 783 8.64 3.91 12.44
CA VAL A 783 7.34 3.99 11.75
C VAL A 783 6.72 2.59 11.64
N ALA A 784 5.39 2.51 11.80
CA ALA A 784 4.64 1.28 11.59
C ALA A 784 4.77 0.80 10.12
N ASP A 785 4.88 -0.51 9.91
CA ASP A 785 5.12 -1.08 8.58
C ASP A 785 3.87 -1.06 7.68
N GLY A 786 2.69 -0.87 8.28
CA GLY A 786 1.42 -0.63 7.60
C GLY A 786 0.80 -1.89 6.98
N THR A 787 1.27 -3.09 7.31
CA THR A 787 0.70 -4.35 6.84
C THR A 787 -0.51 -4.79 7.68
N ALA A 788 -1.39 -5.62 7.09
CA ALA A 788 -2.63 -6.06 7.75
C ALA A 788 -2.43 -6.87 9.06
N ASN A 789 -1.20 -7.31 9.34
CA ASN A 789 -0.82 -8.05 10.55
C ASN A 789 0.09 -7.22 11.49
N ASP A 790 0.25 -5.92 11.22
CA ASP A 790 1.14 -5.05 11.96
C ASP A 790 0.57 -4.66 13.34
N VAL A 791 1.14 -5.28 14.38
CA VAL A 791 0.84 -4.97 15.80
C VAL A 791 1.61 -3.74 16.32
N SER A 792 2.46 -3.10 15.50
CA SER A 792 3.18 -1.86 15.85
C SER A 792 2.32 -0.60 15.78
N SER A 793 1.07 -0.72 15.28
CA SER A 793 -0.02 0.25 15.43
C SER A 793 -0.33 0.65 16.89
N VAL A 794 0.33 0.02 17.88
CA VAL A 794 0.23 0.30 19.31
C VAL A 794 1.43 1.08 19.88
N LEU A 795 2.24 1.74 19.05
CA LEU A 795 3.29 2.67 19.52
C LEU A 795 2.77 4.12 19.51
N PRO A 796 2.19 4.63 20.62
CA PRO A 796 1.55 5.96 20.67
C PRO A 796 2.55 7.13 20.74
N PHE A 797 3.79 6.93 20.28
CA PHE A 797 4.87 7.90 20.38
C PHE A 797 5.71 7.90 19.11
N SER A 798 5.95 9.08 18.53
CA SER A 798 6.99 9.32 17.54
C SER A 798 8.27 9.79 18.24
N GLY A 799 9.43 9.32 17.79
CA GLY A 799 10.70 9.68 18.41
C GLY A 799 11.85 8.85 17.87
N THR A 800 13.07 9.24 18.24
CA THR A 800 14.27 8.49 17.90
C THR A 800 14.28 7.13 18.59
N ILE A 801 14.87 6.12 17.96
CA ILE A 801 15.05 4.78 18.57
C ILE A 801 15.62 4.88 20.00
N SER A 802 16.61 5.75 20.23
CA SER A 802 17.21 5.95 21.55
C SER A 802 16.23 6.49 22.60
N SER A 803 15.35 7.42 22.23
CA SER A 803 14.34 7.97 23.13
C SER A 803 13.27 6.93 23.49
N ILE A 804 12.89 6.10 22.51
CA ILE A 804 11.89 5.05 22.67
C ILE A 804 12.46 3.88 23.48
N ALA A 805 13.71 3.47 23.23
CA ALA A 805 14.38 2.40 23.97
C ALA A 805 14.61 2.73 25.45
N ALA A 806 14.77 4.02 25.79
CA ALA A 806 14.89 4.50 27.16
C ALA A 806 13.54 4.62 27.89
N ASN A 807 12.42 4.56 27.15
CA ASN A 807 11.08 4.66 27.70
C ASN A 807 10.71 3.34 28.40
N GLY A 808 10.86 3.30 29.73
CA GLY A 808 10.56 2.14 30.55
C GLY A 808 9.08 1.71 30.59
N SER A 809 8.20 2.40 29.85
CA SER A 809 6.76 2.08 29.74
C SER A 809 6.45 1.00 28.68
N LEU A 810 7.38 0.70 27.77
CA LEU A 810 7.23 -0.36 26.76
C LEU A 810 8.42 -1.35 26.84
N PRO A 811 8.25 -2.61 26.43
CA PRO A 811 9.33 -3.61 26.45
C PRO A 811 10.37 -3.40 25.33
N LEU A 812 10.62 -2.16 24.89
CA LEU A 812 11.51 -1.82 23.78
C LEU A 812 12.96 -1.57 24.21
N GLN A 813 13.33 -1.91 25.45
CA GLN A 813 14.72 -1.84 25.92
C GLN A 813 15.67 -2.74 25.10
N PHE A 814 15.13 -3.74 24.40
CA PHE A 814 15.91 -4.54 23.45
C PHE A 814 16.39 -3.74 22.22
N LEU A 815 15.91 -2.52 21.98
CA LEU A 815 16.46 -1.64 20.94
C LEU A 815 17.68 -0.83 21.42
N SER A 816 18.01 -0.89 22.72
CA SER A 816 19.25 -0.27 23.21
C SER A 816 20.49 -0.98 22.63
N ASN A 817 21.46 -0.18 22.16
CA ASN A 817 22.65 -0.67 21.45
C ASN A 817 22.29 -1.57 20.24
N PHE A 818 21.35 -1.10 19.42
CA PHE A 818 20.81 -1.82 18.27
C PHE A 818 21.91 -2.26 17.28
N ASP A 819 22.89 -1.40 17.02
CA ASP A 819 24.11 -1.66 16.23
C ASP A 819 24.86 -2.93 16.66
N ARG A 820 24.84 -3.25 17.95
CA ARG A 820 25.53 -4.43 18.52
C ARG A 820 24.81 -5.75 18.26
N LYS A 821 23.56 -5.68 17.84
CA LYS A 821 22.69 -6.85 17.63
C LYS A 821 22.63 -7.25 16.16
N LEU A 822 23.09 -6.36 15.28
CA LEU A 822 23.17 -6.61 13.84
C LEU A 822 24.27 -7.60 13.55
N THR A 823 23.94 -8.79 13.05
CA THR A 823 24.93 -9.78 12.61
C THR A 823 25.19 -9.71 11.12
N ARG A 824 24.27 -9.13 10.34
CA ARG A 824 24.38 -9.02 8.88
C ARG A 824 23.57 -7.84 8.32
N LEU A 825 23.89 -7.43 7.10
CA LEU A 825 23.12 -6.50 6.29
C LEU A 825 22.65 -7.22 5.02
N GLU A 826 21.44 -6.90 4.54
CA GLU A 826 20.95 -7.41 3.25
C GLU A 826 20.24 -6.29 2.51
N PHE A 827 20.53 -6.10 1.22
CA PHE A 827 19.75 -5.20 0.39
C PHE A 827 18.50 -5.92 -0.14
N SER A 828 17.41 -5.17 -0.32
CA SER A 828 16.30 -5.65 -1.15
C SER A 828 16.76 -5.91 -2.58
N PRO A 829 16.08 -6.79 -3.34
CA PRO A 829 16.48 -7.11 -4.72
C PRO A 829 16.61 -5.88 -5.64
N ASN A 830 15.86 -4.82 -5.35
CA ASN A 830 15.91 -3.54 -6.08
C ASN A 830 16.84 -2.50 -5.46
N GLY A 831 17.56 -2.81 -4.39
CA GLY A 831 18.52 -1.92 -3.72
C GLY A 831 17.91 -0.79 -2.86
N ARG A 832 16.59 -0.61 -2.86
CA ARG A 832 15.91 0.48 -2.13
C ARG A 832 15.96 0.33 -0.62
N PHE A 833 15.77 -0.88 -0.11
CA PHE A 833 15.74 -1.14 1.33
C PHE A 833 17.04 -1.79 1.78
N LEU A 834 17.54 -1.33 2.93
CA LEU A 834 18.61 -2.01 3.65
C LEU A 834 18.01 -2.73 4.86
N TYR A 835 17.93 -4.05 4.78
CA TYR A 835 17.49 -4.92 5.86
C TYR A 835 18.61 -5.10 6.88
N LEU A 836 18.24 -4.90 8.13
CA LEU A 836 19.10 -5.02 9.28
C LEU A 836 18.81 -6.36 9.94
N VAL A 837 19.74 -7.29 9.78
CA VAL A 837 19.59 -8.67 10.24
C VAL A 837 20.33 -8.81 11.56
N GLY A 838 19.69 -9.41 12.55
CA GLY A 838 20.34 -9.66 13.83
C GLY A 838 20.00 -10.98 14.47
N SER A 839 20.92 -11.42 15.31
CA SER A 839 20.71 -12.48 16.29
C SER A 839 20.82 -11.85 17.67
N GLY A 840 19.78 -11.99 18.49
CA GLY A 840 19.76 -11.38 19.81
C GLY A 840 21.00 -11.73 20.65
N TYR A 841 21.53 -10.77 21.41
CA TYR A 841 22.44 -11.05 22.51
C TYR A 841 21.63 -11.63 23.69
N ALA A 842 21.16 -12.86 23.53
CA ALA A 842 20.70 -13.71 24.60
C ALA A 842 21.68 -14.89 24.64
N SER A 843 22.17 -15.21 25.82
CA SER A 843 23.19 -16.25 26.04
C SER A 843 23.02 -17.49 25.14
N SER A 844 24.07 -17.79 24.38
CA SER A 844 24.42 -19.04 23.68
C SER A 844 23.37 -20.14 23.43
N GLY A 845 23.23 -20.47 22.15
CA GLY A 845 22.56 -21.68 21.67
C GLY A 845 21.52 -21.31 20.63
N PHE A 846 21.89 -21.45 19.36
CA PHE A 846 21.12 -21.15 18.13
C PHE A 846 20.92 -19.66 17.78
N THR A 847 21.24 -19.32 16.54
CA THR A 847 20.91 -18.04 15.91
C THR A 847 19.70 -18.24 15.00
N ASN A 848 18.55 -17.71 15.40
CA ASN A 848 17.50 -17.42 14.43
C ASN A 848 17.91 -16.14 13.69
N LEU A 849 17.94 -16.17 12.35
CA LEU A 849 17.96 -14.93 11.57
C LEU A 849 16.61 -14.25 11.80
N THR A 850 16.63 -13.09 12.45
CA THR A 850 15.46 -12.23 12.52
C THR A 850 15.79 -10.94 11.80
N TYR A 851 14.96 -10.59 10.83
CA TYR A 851 14.93 -9.25 10.27
C TYR A 851 14.49 -8.32 11.40
N LEU A 852 15.42 -7.52 11.91
CA LEU A 852 15.14 -6.65 13.04
C LEU A 852 14.48 -5.35 12.57
N ALA A 853 14.91 -4.86 11.40
CA ALA A 853 14.39 -3.64 10.82
C ALA A 853 14.72 -3.53 9.33
N GLN A 854 14.09 -2.58 8.65
CA GLN A 854 14.49 -2.10 7.34
C GLN A 854 14.69 -0.59 7.34
N ILE A 855 15.70 -0.10 6.63
CA ILE A 855 15.88 1.32 6.32
C ILE A 855 15.42 1.56 4.88
N ASP A 856 14.54 2.54 4.66
CA ASP A 856 14.23 3.04 3.31
C ASP A 856 15.29 4.06 2.90
N LEU A 857 16.16 3.69 1.95
CA LEU A 857 17.28 4.53 1.51
C LEU A 857 16.84 5.71 0.63
N GLU A 858 15.59 5.72 0.16
CA GLU A 858 15.01 6.81 -0.65
C GLU A 858 14.24 7.84 0.20
N ALA A 859 13.99 7.57 1.49
CA ALA A 859 13.23 8.46 2.36
C ALA A 859 14.06 9.68 2.83
N SER A 860 13.38 10.81 3.07
CA SER A 860 14.00 12.05 3.58
C SER A 860 13.12 12.69 4.67
N PRO A 861 13.46 12.54 5.97
CA PRO A 861 14.64 11.85 6.51
C PRO A 861 14.57 10.33 6.32
N LEU A 862 15.70 9.63 6.41
CA LEU A 862 15.74 8.17 6.37
C LEU A 862 14.86 7.58 7.49
N GLU A 863 14.03 6.60 7.14
CA GLU A 863 13.06 5.97 8.05
C GLU A 863 13.49 4.54 8.40
N VAL A 864 13.21 4.10 9.64
CA VAL A 864 13.36 2.69 10.04
C VAL A 864 12.01 2.09 10.40
N ARG A 865 11.74 0.94 9.80
CA ARG A 865 10.55 0.12 10.12
C ARG A 865 11.01 -1.15 10.81
N LEU A 866 10.50 -1.43 12.01
CA LEU A 866 10.76 -2.68 12.71
C LEU A 866 9.82 -3.76 12.17
N GLN A 867 10.33 -4.99 12.05
CA GLN A 867 9.52 -6.17 11.72
C GLN A 867 9.18 -6.97 12.98
#